data_AF-A0AAD5C3W5-F1
#
_entry.id   AF-A0AAD5C3W5-F1
#
_cell.length_a   1.000
_cell.length_b   1.000
_cell.length_c   1.000
_cell.angle_alpha   90.00
_cell.angle_beta   90.00
_cell.angle_gamma   90.00
#
_symmetry.space_group_name_H-M   'P 1'
#
loop_
_entity.id
_entity.type
_entity.pdbx_description
1 polymer ?
#
loop_
_entity_poly.entity_id
_entity_poly.type
_entity_poly.pdbx_seq_one_letter_code
_entity_poly.pdbx_strand_id
1 'polypeptide(L)'
;MTVGAGISVSDGNLNVFGTPVLTDVHHNVFVTSSTDDGIINGAFIGVRSEQTGSRMVFPVGKLEGLRFMCVFRFKLWWMTQRMGNCGQDIPTETQFLIVETREGSHFGDDNEIEDGSHQSALYTVFLPILEGDFRAVIQGSSNNELEICLESGDPAVKEFEGSHLVFVAAGPDPFDVITNAVKSVERHLQTFSHRERKKMPDMLNWFGWCTWDAFYTDVTSEGVKQGLESFQKGGISPKFVIIDDGWQSVDMDPTSVEAKADNTANYANRLTDIKENHKFQKYGKEGHSVEDPSMGLRHVVTDIKDHHDVKYVYVWHALTGYWGGVRPGTGQYDSKLSFPISSPGLECNENCDAFIAISKNGLGLVDPEKVFNFYNELHSYLASAGVDGVKVDVQNILETLGAGHGGRVKLTRKYHQALEASVARNFPDNGIISCMSHNTDGLYSAKRTAVMRASDDFWPRVTASHTVHIASVAYNTVFLGEFMQPDWDMFHSLHPMAEYHGAARAVGGCAIYVSDKPGHHDFNLLKKLVLPDGSILRAKLPGRPTRDCLFTDPTRDGKSLLKIWNLNNFTGVVGVFNCQGAGWCKDGKRILTHDEKPSTITGVIRARDVNYLSKVADSTWDGDAVVYSHLGGALSYLPKNSSIPVTLKPREYEVFTVVPISKLSCGVGFAPIERLHEVAGLSVPKVEYS
;
A
#
# COMPACT_ATOMS: atom_id res chain seq x y z
N MET A 1 -18.23 22.32 -25.46
CA MET A 1 -19.36 21.38 -25.51
C MET A 1 -19.61 20.90 -24.09
N THR A 2 -20.75 21.27 -23.52
CA THR A 2 -21.15 20.89 -22.16
C THR A 2 -21.48 19.42 -22.10
N VAL A 3 -20.77 18.65 -21.25
CA VAL A 3 -21.26 17.33 -20.87
C VAL A 3 -21.18 17.17 -19.34
N GLY A 4 -22.33 17.37 -18.69
CA GLY A 4 -22.90 16.39 -17.78
C GLY A 4 -22.26 16.11 -16.42
N ALA A 5 -21.41 16.96 -15.84
CA ALA A 5 -20.89 16.71 -14.49
C ALA A 5 -20.31 17.94 -13.77
N GLY A 6 -20.48 19.16 -14.31
CA GLY A 6 -19.71 20.31 -13.81
C GLY A 6 -18.21 20.23 -14.12
N ILE A 7 -17.73 19.21 -14.83
CA ILE A 7 -16.37 19.11 -15.38
C ILE A 7 -16.45 19.40 -16.88
N SER A 8 -15.67 20.35 -17.39
CA SER A 8 -15.70 20.73 -18.80
C SER A 8 -14.42 21.42 -19.26
N VAL A 9 -14.08 21.28 -20.54
CA VAL A 9 -13.08 22.12 -21.20
C VAL A 9 -13.78 23.26 -21.94
N SER A 10 -13.50 24.51 -21.53
CA SER A 10 -14.02 25.72 -22.15
C SER A 10 -13.08 26.90 -21.90
N ASP A 11 -13.01 27.82 -22.86
CA ASP A 11 -12.20 29.05 -22.78
C ASP A 11 -10.72 28.80 -22.44
N GLY A 12 -10.16 27.69 -22.95
CA GLY A 12 -8.78 27.28 -22.68
C GLY A 12 -8.54 26.74 -21.28
N ASN A 13 -9.59 26.41 -20.51
CA ASN A 13 -9.47 25.90 -19.14
C ASN A 13 -10.18 24.55 -18.97
N LEU A 14 -9.64 23.71 -18.09
CA LEU A 14 -10.36 22.58 -17.50
C LEU A 14 -11.07 23.08 -16.25
N ASN A 15 -12.38 23.30 -16.37
CA ASN A 15 -13.21 23.82 -15.31
C ASN A 15 -13.87 22.69 -14.52
N VAL A 16 -13.87 22.82 -13.19
CA VAL A 16 -14.56 21.94 -12.24
C VAL A 16 -15.48 22.79 -11.39
N PHE A 17 -16.79 22.56 -11.51
CA PHE A 17 -17.87 23.37 -10.92
C PHE A 17 -17.68 24.88 -11.15
N GLY A 18 -17.24 25.23 -12.37
CA GLY A 18 -16.99 26.62 -12.79
C GLY A 18 -15.67 27.22 -12.30
N THR A 19 -14.85 26.47 -11.56
CA THR A 19 -13.51 26.90 -11.15
C THR A 19 -12.44 26.27 -12.05
N PRO A 20 -11.53 27.05 -12.64
CA PRO A 20 -10.44 26.51 -13.46
C PRO A 20 -9.45 25.73 -12.57
N VAL A 21 -9.19 24.47 -12.94
CA VAL A 21 -8.19 23.61 -12.30
C VAL A 21 -6.92 23.51 -13.14
N LEU A 22 -7.07 23.44 -14.47
CA LEU A 22 -5.98 23.60 -15.43
C LEU A 22 -6.27 24.79 -16.34
N THR A 23 -5.24 25.59 -16.61
CA THR A 23 -5.27 26.70 -17.57
C THR A 23 -4.47 26.34 -18.82
N ASP A 24 -4.55 27.15 -19.88
CA ASP A 24 -3.83 26.92 -21.15
C ASP A 24 -4.02 25.49 -21.70
N VAL A 25 -5.24 24.95 -21.58
CA VAL A 25 -5.57 23.59 -22.01
C VAL A 25 -5.44 23.45 -23.52
N HIS A 26 -4.70 22.44 -23.97
CA HIS A 26 -4.42 22.22 -25.38
C HIS A 26 -5.67 21.86 -26.18
N HIS A 27 -5.76 22.36 -27.42
CA HIS A 27 -6.94 22.24 -28.28
C HIS A 27 -7.32 20.81 -28.66
N ASN A 28 -6.39 19.86 -28.57
CA ASN A 28 -6.62 18.46 -28.85
C ASN A 28 -7.11 17.68 -27.61
N VAL A 29 -7.13 18.30 -26.44
CA VAL A 29 -7.72 17.73 -25.21
C VAL A 29 -9.23 17.90 -25.25
N PHE A 30 -9.95 16.85 -24.87
CA PHE A 30 -11.40 16.88 -24.73
C PHE A 30 -11.86 16.10 -23.51
N VAL A 31 -13.12 16.27 -23.15
CA VAL A 31 -13.74 15.57 -22.03
C VAL A 31 -14.95 14.77 -22.52
N THR A 32 -15.07 13.53 -22.08
CA THR A 32 -16.26 12.68 -22.27
C THR A 32 -16.94 12.44 -20.93
N SER A 33 -18.28 12.43 -20.92
CA SER A 33 -19.03 12.13 -19.69
C SER A 33 -18.91 10.66 -19.34
N SER A 34 -18.86 10.34 -18.04
CA SER A 34 -19.19 8.98 -17.61
C SER A 34 -20.67 8.73 -17.93
N THR A 35 -20.99 7.64 -18.61
CA THR A 35 -22.35 7.31 -19.09
C THR A 35 -23.25 6.72 -18.01
N ASP A 36 -22.85 6.70 -16.73
CA ASP A 36 -23.55 5.96 -15.68
C ASP A 36 -24.27 6.87 -14.67
N ASP A 37 -25.55 6.55 -14.43
CA ASP A 37 -26.45 7.15 -13.44
C ASP A 37 -25.93 6.96 -11.99
N GLY A 38 -25.46 8.03 -11.35
CA GLY A 38 -25.89 8.32 -9.96
C GLY A 38 -24.88 8.29 -8.80
N ILE A 39 -23.56 8.14 -8.99
CA ILE A 39 -22.62 8.07 -7.83
C ILE A 39 -21.74 9.31 -7.66
N ILE A 40 -21.25 9.91 -8.74
CA ILE A 40 -20.60 11.22 -8.70
C ILE A 40 -20.61 11.85 -10.08
N ASN A 41 -20.59 13.17 -10.09
CA ASN A 41 -20.27 13.99 -11.26
C ASN A 41 -18.80 13.77 -11.65
N GLY A 42 -18.56 12.90 -12.64
CA GLY A 42 -17.22 12.59 -13.15
C GLY A 42 -17.16 12.63 -14.68
N ALA A 43 -15.95 12.76 -15.21
CA ALA A 43 -15.71 12.80 -16.65
C ALA A 43 -14.31 12.27 -16.98
N PHE A 44 -14.09 11.82 -18.21
CA PHE A 44 -12.77 11.37 -18.66
C PHE A 44 -12.11 12.44 -19.52
N ILE A 45 -10.82 12.66 -19.29
CA ILE A 45 -9.94 13.41 -20.19
C ILE A 45 -9.45 12.46 -21.28
N GLY A 46 -9.64 12.88 -22.52
CA GLY A 46 -9.09 12.26 -23.72
C GLY A 46 -8.23 13.25 -24.52
N VAL A 47 -7.43 12.72 -25.44
CA VAL A 47 -6.55 13.47 -26.33
C VAL A 47 -6.73 12.97 -27.77
N ARG A 48 -6.97 13.90 -28.71
CA ARG A 48 -6.94 13.59 -30.14
C ARG A 48 -5.51 13.60 -30.65
N SER A 49 -5.10 12.52 -31.29
CA SER A 49 -3.76 12.40 -31.87
C SER A 49 -3.83 11.62 -33.19
N GLU A 50 -3.21 12.14 -34.23
CA GLU A 50 -2.91 11.39 -35.47
C GLU A 50 -1.59 10.60 -35.33
N GLN A 51 -0.78 10.92 -34.31
CA GLN A 51 0.46 10.22 -34.02
C GLN A 51 0.17 8.91 -33.28
N THR A 52 0.87 7.85 -33.67
CA THR A 52 0.85 6.54 -33.04
C THR A 52 2.23 6.20 -32.51
N GLY A 53 2.28 5.37 -31.46
CA GLY A 53 3.53 4.99 -30.82
C GLY A 53 3.27 4.10 -29.61
N SER A 54 4.25 3.27 -29.28
CA SER A 54 4.20 2.45 -28.05
C SER A 54 4.40 3.28 -26.77
N ARG A 55 4.83 4.54 -26.94
CA ARG A 55 4.92 5.56 -25.91
C ARG A 55 4.60 6.92 -26.50
N MET A 56 3.65 7.63 -25.90
CA MET A 56 3.28 8.99 -26.27
C MET A 56 3.15 9.87 -25.02
N VAL A 57 3.50 11.16 -25.14
CA VAL A 57 3.33 12.14 -24.06
C VAL A 57 2.52 13.30 -24.61
N PHE A 58 1.43 13.64 -23.92
CA PHE A 58 0.49 14.68 -24.33
C PHE A 58 0.41 15.76 -23.24
N PRO A 59 0.86 16.98 -23.50
CA PRO A 59 0.55 18.13 -22.67
C PRO A 59 -0.97 18.34 -22.58
N VAL A 60 -1.48 18.52 -21.37
CA VAL A 60 -2.92 18.72 -21.13
C VAL A 60 -3.20 20.19 -20.90
N GLY A 61 -2.54 20.80 -19.91
CA GLY A 61 -2.70 22.20 -19.52
C GLY A 61 -1.89 22.49 -18.26
N LYS A 62 -1.78 23.75 -17.87
CA LYS A 62 -1.00 24.21 -16.73
C LYS A 62 -1.74 24.03 -15.42
N LEU A 63 -1.05 23.49 -14.42
CA LEU A 63 -1.48 23.50 -13.02
C LEU A 63 -0.63 24.54 -12.29
N GLU A 64 -1.26 25.60 -11.75
CA GLU A 64 -0.54 26.67 -11.07
C GLU A 64 -1.32 27.19 -9.86
N GLY A 65 -0.64 27.34 -8.72
CA GLY A 65 -1.20 27.94 -7.51
C GLY A 65 -2.17 27.07 -6.72
N LEU A 66 -2.49 25.87 -7.19
CA LEU A 66 -3.39 24.93 -6.50
C LEU A 66 -2.59 23.83 -5.79
N ARG A 67 -2.82 23.66 -4.48
CA ARG A 67 -2.16 22.63 -3.69
C ARG A 67 -2.59 21.25 -4.17
N PHE A 68 -1.64 20.33 -4.29
CA PHE A 68 -1.94 18.95 -4.63
C PHE A 68 -1.15 17.96 -3.78
N MET A 69 -1.68 16.74 -3.72
CA MET A 69 -0.97 15.55 -3.26
C MET A 69 -1.09 14.48 -4.34
N CYS A 70 0.00 13.79 -4.62
CA CYS A 70 0.02 12.68 -5.54
C CYS A 70 0.79 11.50 -4.97
N VAL A 71 0.50 10.30 -5.48
CA VAL A 71 1.36 9.14 -5.30
C VAL A 71 1.94 8.70 -6.64
N PHE A 72 3.25 8.48 -6.64
CA PHE A 72 4.03 8.22 -7.84
C PHE A 72 5.00 7.08 -7.59
N ARG A 73 5.39 6.41 -8.67
CA ARG A 73 6.38 5.34 -8.65
C ARG A 73 7.76 5.97 -8.50
N PHE A 74 8.50 5.56 -7.47
CA PHE A 74 9.86 6.01 -7.23
C PHE A 74 10.88 4.86 -7.29
N LYS A 75 10.36 3.62 -7.32
CA LYS A 75 11.07 2.34 -7.47
C LYS A 75 10.26 1.46 -8.41
N LEU A 76 10.89 0.45 -9.01
CA LEU A 76 10.18 -0.59 -9.79
C LEU A 76 9.14 -1.36 -8.97
N TRP A 77 9.13 -1.30 -7.65
CA TRP A 77 8.18 -2.06 -6.82
C TRP A 77 7.17 -1.18 -6.08
N TRP A 78 7.56 0.07 -5.78
CA TRP A 78 6.92 0.87 -4.74
C TRP A 78 6.52 2.28 -5.22
N MET A 79 5.56 2.85 -4.50
CA MET A 79 5.14 4.25 -4.64
C MET A 79 5.48 5.02 -3.37
N THR A 80 5.54 6.33 -3.50
CA THR A 80 5.59 7.29 -2.39
C THR A 80 4.81 8.54 -2.78
N GLN A 81 4.71 9.49 -1.85
CA GLN A 81 3.94 10.71 -1.99
C GLN A 81 4.77 11.93 -2.39
N ARG A 82 4.13 12.87 -3.07
CA ARG A 82 4.64 14.23 -3.31
C ARG A 82 3.52 15.23 -3.11
N MET A 83 3.87 16.35 -2.50
CA MET A 83 3.03 17.54 -2.44
C MET A 83 3.66 18.64 -3.28
N GLY A 84 2.83 19.48 -3.87
CA GLY A 84 3.28 20.61 -4.69
C GLY A 84 2.14 21.58 -4.94
N ASN A 85 2.43 22.60 -5.74
CA ASN A 85 1.42 23.60 -6.12
C ASN A 85 1.51 24.04 -7.59
N CYS A 86 2.36 23.39 -8.38
CA CYS A 86 2.49 23.66 -9.80
C CYS A 86 2.81 22.39 -10.60
N GLY A 87 2.52 22.38 -11.90
CA GLY A 87 2.63 21.18 -12.73
C GLY A 87 4.02 20.56 -12.74
N GLN A 88 5.10 21.37 -12.70
CA GLN A 88 6.48 20.87 -12.69
C GLN A 88 6.84 20.06 -11.42
N ASP A 89 6.08 20.22 -10.34
CA ASP A 89 6.28 19.47 -9.09
C ASP A 89 5.78 18.03 -9.20
N ILE A 90 4.94 17.72 -10.20
CA ILE A 90 4.33 16.42 -10.41
C ILE A 90 5.42 15.45 -10.91
N PRO A 91 5.78 14.40 -10.15
CA PRO A 91 6.81 13.47 -10.56
C PRO A 91 6.36 12.61 -11.76
N THR A 92 7.35 12.13 -12.53
CA THR A 92 7.14 11.07 -13.52
C THR A 92 6.50 9.84 -12.87
N GLU A 93 5.68 9.11 -13.63
CA GLU A 93 4.96 7.93 -13.17
C GLU A 93 4.00 8.19 -11.99
N THR A 94 3.35 9.36 -11.98
CA THR A 94 2.26 9.66 -11.05
C THR A 94 1.02 8.86 -11.44
N GLN A 95 0.52 8.02 -10.53
CA GLN A 95 -0.62 7.12 -10.77
C GLN A 95 -1.92 7.59 -10.12
N PHE A 96 -1.85 8.58 -9.24
CA PHE A 96 -3.00 9.20 -8.59
C PHE A 96 -2.63 10.62 -8.15
N LEU A 97 -3.52 11.57 -8.38
CA LEU A 97 -3.35 12.98 -8.02
C LEU A 97 -4.68 13.52 -7.47
N ILE A 98 -4.61 14.27 -6.37
CA ILE A 98 -5.73 15.04 -5.84
C ILE A 98 -5.31 16.49 -5.66
N VAL A 99 -6.17 17.41 -6.10
CA VAL A 99 -5.96 18.86 -6.07
C VAL A 99 -7.02 19.48 -5.18
N GLU A 100 -6.61 20.41 -4.32
CA GLU A 100 -7.54 21.28 -3.60
C GLU A 100 -7.86 22.50 -4.47
N THR A 101 -9.04 22.49 -5.10
CA THR A 101 -9.47 23.46 -6.10
C THR A 101 -10.02 24.75 -5.50
N ARG A 102 -10.60 24.66 -4.29
CA ARG A 102 -10.99 25.82 -3.50
C ARG A 102 -10.45 25.62 -2.10
N GLU A 103 -9.67 26.58 -1.62
CA GLU A 103 -9.19 26.58 -0.24
C GLU A 103 -10.41 26.63 0.69
N GLY A 104 -10.63 25.56 1.45
CA GLY A 104 -11.44 25.67 2.66
C GLY A 104 -10.59 26.44 3.64
N SER A 105 -10.78 27.76 3.71
CA SER A 105 -10.06 28.68 4.60
C SER A 105 -9.75 27.99 5.92
N HIS A 106 -8.45 27.85 6.21
CA HIS A 106 -7.82 27.25 7.38
C HIS A 106 -8.80 26.63 8.37
N PHE A 107 -8.79 25.30 8.50
CA PHE A 107 -9.48 24.52 9.53
C PHE A 107 -9.27 25.13 10.93
N GLY A 108 -9.92 26.24 11.30
CA GLY A 108 -9.37 27.16 12.29
C GLY A 108 -10.22 28.42 12.49
N ASP A 109 -10.78 29.02 11.44
CA ASP A 109 -11.75 30.11 11.58
C ASP A 109 -13.00 29.81 10.74
N ASP A 110 -14.13 29.63 11.41
CA ASP A 110 -15.45 29.79 10.79
C ASP A 110 -15.61 31.28 10.44
N ASN A 111 -14.93 31.74 9.39
CA ASN A 111 -15.26 33.03 8.79
C ASN A 111 -16.58 32.82 8.04
N GLU A 112 -17.68 32.99 8.76
CA GLU A 112 -18.98 33.32 8.16
C GLU A 112 -18.75 34.51 7.21
N ILE A 113 -18.83 34.25 5.91
CA ILE A 113 -19.03 35.32 4.93
C ILE A 113 -20.43 35.87 5.21
N GLU A 114 -20.60 37.19 5.17
CA GLU A 114 -21.82 37.96 5.48
C GLU A 114 -23.13 37.52 4.77
N ASP A 115 -23.07 36.51 3.89
CA ASP A 115 -24.21 35.95 3.14
C ASP A 115 -24.58 34.50 3.54
N GLY A 116 -24.05 33.98 4.65
CA GLY A 116 -24.48 32.69 5.22
C GLY A 116 -24.15 31.44 4.41
N SER A 117 -23.34 31.54 3.33
CA SER A 117 -22.86 30.37 2.59
C SER A 117 -21.48 29.92 3.09
N HIS A 118 -21.39 28.74 3.69
CA HIS A 118 -20.11 28.06 3.90
C HIS A 118 -19.54 27.64 2.54
N GLN A 119 -18.44 28.24 2.07
CA GLN A 119 -17.71 27.69 0.92
C GLN A 119 -16.81 26.54 1.41
N SER A 120 -17.35 25.32 1.39
CA SER A 120 -16.57 24.11 1.67
C SER A 120 -15.44 23.95 0.65
N ALA A 121 -14.27 23.50 1.11
CA ALA A 121 -13.18 23.07 0.23
C ALA A 121 -13.70 22.13 -0.87
N LEU A 122 -13.14 22.24 -2.06
CA LEU A 122 -13.48 21.36 -3.18
C LEU A 122 -12.23 20.58 -3.59
N TYR A 123 -12.34 19.27 -3.64
CA TYR A 123 -11.24 18.38 -4.00
C TYR A 123 -11.50 17.76 -5.37
N THR A 124 -10.50 17.81 -6.25
CA THR A 124 -10.54 17.24 -7.60
C THR A 124 -9.53 16.11 -7.72
N VAL A 125 -10.01 14.90 -8.00
CA VAL A 125 -9.18 13.71 -8.24
C VAL A 125 -8.91 13.55 -9.72
N PHE A 126 -7.66 13.24 -10.06
CA PHE A 126 -7.22 12.79 -11.37
C PHE A 126 -6.70 11.37 -11.23
N LEU A 127 -7.35 10.45 -11.93
CA LEU A 127 -7.07 9.02 -11.88
C LEU A 127 -6.75 8.51 -13.28
N PRO A 128 -5.45 8.40 -13.65
CA PRO A 128 -5.03 7.74 -14.88
C PRO A 128 -5.47 6.29 -14.91
N ILE A 129 -5.96 5.83 -16.07
CA ILE A 129 -6.51 4.48 -16.23
C ILE A 129 -5.82 3.70 -17.35
N LEU A 130 -6.27 2.46 -17.56
CA LEU A 130 -5.88 1.65 -18.71
C LEU A 130 -6.88 1.87 -19.84
N GLU A 131 -6.39 1.99 -21.07
CA GLU A 131 -7.22 2.02 -22.28
C GLU A 131 -6.65 1.02 -23.28
N GLY A 132 -7.41 -0.04 -23.56
CA GLY A 132 -6.93 -1.17 -24.35
C GLY A 132 -5.68 -1.80 -23.74
N ASP A 133 -4.59 -1.80 -24.52
CA ASP A 133 -3.29 -2.36 -24.15
C ASP A 133 -2.32 -1.31 -23.56
N PHE A 134 -2.78 -0.07 -23.33
CA PHE A 134 -1.97 1.03 -22.85
C PHE A 134 -2.30 1.42 -21.40
N ARG A 135 -1.26 1.85 -20.69
CA ARG A 135 -1.34 2.45 -19.36
C ARG A 135 -1.11 3.96 -19.46
N ALA A 136 -2.06 4.74 -18.94
CA ALA A 136 -1.84 6.16 -18.70
C ALA A 136 -1.20 6.39 -17.32
N VAL A 137 -0.26 7.33 -17.25
CA VAL A 137 0.24 7.95 -16.02
C VAL A 137 0.31 9.46 -16.23
N ILE A 138 0.36 10.22 -15.14
CA ILE A 138 0.55 11.66 -15.18
C ILE A 138 2.02 12.00 -14.86
N GLN A 139 2.51 13.10 -15.43
CA GLN A 139 3.80 13.70 -15.09
C GLN A 139 3.75 15.22 -15.26
N GLY A 140 4.75 15.93 -14.73
CA GLY A 140 4.92 17.37 -14.87
C GLY A 140 5.96 17.76 -15.92
N SER A 141 5.70 18.85 -16.66
CA SER A 141 6.67 19.49 -17.56
C SER A 141 7.38 20.66 -16.88
N SER A 142 8.50 21.12 -17.46
CA SER A 142 9.20 22.34 -16.99
C SER A 142 8.39 23.62 -17.20
N ASN A 143 7.28 23.57 -17.93
CA ASN A 143 6.40 24.71 -18.22
C ASN A 143 5.15 24.72 -17.31
N ASN A 144 5.19 24.00 -16.18
CA ASN A 144 4.05 23.77 -15.28
C ASN A 144 2.88 23.02 -15.91
N GLU A 145 3.09 22.31 -17.01
CA GLU A 145 2.03 21.53 -17.63
C GLU A 145 1.88 20.17 -16.94
N LEU A 146 0.63 19.79 -16.70
CA LEU A 146 0.25 18.41 -16.47
C LEU A 146 0.28 17.69 -17.82
N GLU A 147 1.03 16.60 -17.91
CA GLU A 147 1.14 15.77 -19.10
C GLU A 147 0.59 14.36 -18.82
N ILE A 148 -0.05 13.77 -19.83
CA ILE A 148 -0.44 12.35 -19.83
C ILE A 148 0.62 11.59 -20.62
N CYS A 149 1.29 10.64 -19.95
CA CYS A 149 2.19 9.68 -20.59
C CYS A 149 1.44 8.35 -20.78
N LEU A 150 1.35 7.90 -22.03
CA LEU A 150 0.65 6.69 -22.43
C LEU A 150 1.67 5.65 -22.94
N GLU A 151 1.68 4.44 -22.38
CA GLU A 151 2.65 3.40 -22.72
C GLU A 151 2.02 2.01 -22.85
N SER A 152 2.32 1.29 -23.94
CA SER A 152 1.92 -0.11 -24.13
C SER A 152 2.93 -1.10 -23.56
N GLY A 153 4.19 -0.70 -23.39
CA GLY A 153 5.27 -1.63 -23.00
C GLY A 153 5.63 -2.68 -24.07
N ASP A 154 5.16 -2.51 -25.32
CA ASP A 154 5.52 -3.35 -26.46
C ASP A 154 5.76 -2.47 -27.69
N PRO A 155 6.98 -2.43 -28.27
CA PRO A 155 7.27 -1.64 -29.48
C PRO A 155 6.38 -1.97 -30.69
N ALA A 156 5.76 -3.14 -30.73
CA ALA A 156 4.83 -3.55 -31.78
C ALA A 156 3.40 -3.01 -31.58
N VAL A 157 3.03 -2.62 -30.35
CA VAL A 157 1.70 -2.12 -30.02
C VAL A 157 1.74 -0.59 -29.99
N LYS A 158 1.19 0.05 -31.03
CA LYS A 158 1.31 1.50 -31.28
C LYS A 158 -0.02 2.25 -31.39
N GLU A 159 -1.13 1.55 -31.58
CA GLU A 159 -2.44 2.13 -31.82
C GLU A 159 -3.24 2.19 -30.52
N PHE A 160 -3.78 3.37 -30.20
CA PHE A 160 -4.62 3.64 -29.03
C PHE A 160 -5.81 4.52 -29.44
N GLU A 161 -6.88 4.53 -28.64
CA GLU A 161 -8.08 5.33 -28.92
C GLU A 161 -7.92 6.78 -28.43
N GLY A 162 -7.36 6.95 -27.24
CA GLY A 162 -7.07 8.23 -26.62
C GLY A 162 -8.28 8.91 -26.00
N SER A 163 -9.40 8.22 -25.77
CA SER A 163 -10.67 8.85 -25.39
C SER A 163 -10.94 8.83 -23.88
N HIS A 164 -10.39 7.86 -23.14
CA HIS A 164 -10.60 7.66 -21.71
C HIS A 164 -9.25 7.45 -21.00
N LEU A 165 -8.40 8.47 -20.95
CA LEU A 165 -7.04 8.34 -20.42
C LEU A 165 -6.96 8.64 -18.92
N VAL A 166 -7.68 9.66 -18.45
CA VAL A 166 -7.70 10.07 -17.03
C VAL A 166 -9.13 10.33 -16.61
N PHE A 167 -9.59 9.62 -15.57
CA PHE A 167 -10.88 9.91 -14.95
C PHE A 167 -10.74 11.07 -13.95
N VAL A 168 -11.65 12.04 -14.03
CA VAL A 168 -11.70 13.21 -13.17
C VAL A 168 -13.03 13.21 -12.41
N ALA A 169 -12.96 13.44 -11.10
CA ALA A 169 -14.12 13.62 -10.24
C ALA A 169 -13.85 14.67 -9.18
N ALA A 170 -14.90 15.32 -8.70
CA ALA A 170 -14.76 16.34 -7.66
C ALA A 170 -15.85 16.28 -6.59
N GLY A 171 -15.49 16.62 -5.36
CA GLY A 171 -16.39 16.60 -4.22
C GLY A 171 -15.86 17.31 -2.97
N PRO A 172 -16.72 17.54 -1.96
CA PRO A 172 -16.38 18.31 -0.76
C PRO A 172 -15.65 17.49 0.32
N ASP A 173 -15.69 16.16 0.24
CA ASP A 173 -14.91 15.26 1.11
C ASP A 173 -13.87 14.52 0.26
N PRO A 174 -12.57 14.62 0.61
CA PRO A 174 -11.50 14.08 -0.21
C PRO A 174 -11.48 12.54 -0.19
N PHE A 175 -11.95 11.89 0.87
CA PHE A 175 -11.95 10.43 0.94
C PHE A 175 -13.15 9.86 0.18
N ASP A 176 -14.32 10.48 0.28
CA ASP A 176 -15.50 10.04 -0.47
C ASP A 176 -15.31 10.24 -1.99
N VAL A 177 -14.72 11.37 -2.44
CA VAL A 177 -14.45 11.58 -3.88
C VAL A 177 -13.48 10.55 -4.44
N ILE A 178 -12.44 10.17 -3.68
CA ILE A 178 -11.48 9.12 -4.07
C ILE A 178 -12.20 7.77 -4.21
N THR A 179 -12.95 7.36 -3.18
CA THR A 179 -13.70 6.10 -3.20
C THR A 179 -14.70 6.05 -4.35
N ASN A 180 -15.45 7.14 -4.59
CA ASN A 180 -16.41 7.20 -5.68
C ASN A 180 -15.73 7.20 -7.04
N ALA A 181 -14.57 7.86 -7.19
CA ALA A 181 -13.80 7.84 -8.43
C ALA A 181 -13.32 6.43 -8.79
N VAL A 182 -12.73 5.71 -7.83
CA VAL A 182 -12.28 4.33 -8.07
C VAL A 182 -13.47 3.40 -8.38
N LYS A 183 -14.62 3.56 -7.71
CA LYS A 183 -15.84 2.80 -8.02
C LYS A 183 -16.41 3.12 -9.41
N SER A 184 -16.29 4.35 -9.89
CA SER A 184 -16.68 4.71 -11.27
C SER A 184 -15.74 4.08 -12.29
N VAL A 185 -14.43 4.10 -12.04
CA VAL A 185 -13.44 3.41 -12.89
C VAL A 185 -13.63 1.90 -12.86
N GLU A 186 -14.04 1.31 -11.72
CA GLU A 186 -14.40 -0.11 -11.62
C GLU A 186 -15.55 -0.49 -12.56
N ARG A 187 -16.61 0.33 -12.62
CA ARG A 187 -17.76 0.10 -13.52
C ARG A 187 -17.37 0.24 -14.99
N HIS A 188 -16.52 1.21 -15.29
CA HIS A 188 -16.05 1.47 -16.65
C HIS A 188 -15.13 0.35 -17.16
N LEU A 189 -14.08 0.00 -16.39
CA LEU A 189 -13.09 -1.00 -16.83
C LEU A 189 -13.56 -2.44 -16.66
N GLN A 190 -14.33 -2.76 -15.60
CA GLN A 190 -14.82 -4.11 -15.26
C GLN A 190 -13.73 -5.18 -15.09
N THR A 191 -12.45 -4.78 -15.03
CA THR A 191 -11.29 -5.67 -14.95
C THR A 191 -10.76 -5.88 -13.53
N PHE A 192 -11.18 -5.05 -12.58
CA PHE A 192 -10.83 -5.18 -11.16
C PHE A 192 -12.08 -5.09 -10.28
N SER A 193 -11.90 -5.17 -8.96
CA SER A 193 -12.97 -4.88 -8.01
C SER A 193 -12.48 -3.98 -6.89
N HIS A 194 -13.35 -3.09 -6.42
CA HIS A 194 -13.06 -2.25 -5.25
C HIS A 194 -12.85 -3.11 -4.00
N ARG A 195 -12.00 -2.67 -3.06
CA ARG A 195 -11.62 -3.39 -1.82
C ARG A 195 -12.84 -3.98 -1.10
N GLU A 196 -13.92 -3.22 -0.98
CA GLU A 196 -15.14 -3.60 -0.25
C GLU A 196 -15.87 -4.82 -0.82
N ARG A 197 -15.63 -5.18 -2.09
CA ARG A 197 -16.23 -6.36 -2.72
C ARG A 197 -15.37 -7.63 -2.56
N LYS A 198 -14.18 -7.50 -1.99
CA LYS A 198 -13.23 -8.60 -1.86
C LYS A 198 -13.35 -9.27 -0.49
N LYS A 199 -13.17 -10.59 -0.46
CA LYS A 199 -13.12 -11.36 0.79
C LYS A 199 -11.83 -11.03 1.52
N MET A 200 -11.93 -10.44 2.71
CA MET A 200 -10.78 -10.22 3.58
C MET A 200 -10.35 -11.55 4.24
N PRO A 201 -9.06 -11.91 4.20
CA PRO A 201 -8.56 -13.09 4.91
C PRO A 201 -8.54 -12.84 6.43
N ASP A 202 -8.86 -13.86 7.20
CA ASP A 202 -8.92 -13.80 8.67
C ASP A 202 -7.53 -13.63 9.30
N MET A 203 -6.45 -13.99 8.60
CA MET A 203 -5.07 -13.76 9.07
C MET A 203 -4.79 -12.31 9.49
N LEU A 204 -5.52 -11.34 8.93
CA LEU A 204 -5.42 -9.92 9.29
C LEU A 204 -5.75 -9.65 10.76
N ASN A 205 -6.48 -10.53 11.43
CA ASN A 205 -6.93 -10.34 12.82
C ASN A 205 -5.98 -10.96 13.84
N TRP A 206 -4.85 -11.52 13.39
CA TRP A 206 -3.94 -12.28 14.22
C TRP A 206 -2.52 -11.71 14.18
N PHE A 207 -1.83 -11.77 15.30
CA PHE A 207 -0.41 -11.43 15.37
C PHE A 207 0.40 -12.44 14.58
N GLY A 208 1.30 -11.93 13.74
CA GLY A 208 2.14 -12.77 12.89
C GLY A 208 3.65 -12.63 13.10
N TRP A 209 4.40 -13.52 12.46
CA TRP A 209 5.85 -13.47 12.36
C TRP A 209 6.29 -13.81 10.94
N CYS A 210 7.15 -12.97 10.36
CA CYS A 210 7.79 -13.20 9.07
C CYS A 210 9.24 -13.61 9.31
N THR A 211 9.74 -14.60 8.56
CA THR A 211 11.11 -15.11 8.76
C THR A 211 12.20 -14.29 8.07
N TRP A 212 11.84 -13.23 7.32
CA TRP A 212 12.77 -12.51 6.44
C TRP A 212 13.94 -11.85 7.16
N ASP A 213 13.77 -10.83 7.99
CA ASP A 213 14.91 -10.23 8.72
C ASP A 213 15.49 -11.17 9.81
N ALA A 214 14.75 -12.21 10.17
CA ALA A 214 15.21 -13.19 11.14
C ALA A 214 16.35 -14.04 10.56
N PHE A 215 16.22 -14.48 9.30
CA PHE A 215 17.13 -15.45 8.69
C PHE A 215 17.54 -15.12 7.25
N TYR A 216 16.88 -14.18 6.58
CA TYR A 216 16.91 -13.98 5.14
C TYR A 216 16.75 -15.31 4.40
N THR A 217 17.56 -15.56 3.36
CA THR A 217 17.52 -16.82 2.62
C THR A 217 18.05 -18.01 3.41
N ASP A 218 18.61 -17.83 4.61
CA ASP A 218 19.15 -18.89 5.45
C ASP A 218 18.08 -19.55 6.35
N VAL A 219 16.80 -19.21 6.17
CA VAL A 219 15.69 -19.82 6.91
C VAL A 219 15.69 -21.35 6.80
N THR A 220 15.46 -22.04 7.91
CA THR A 220 15.38 -23.51 8.02
C THR A 220 14.16 -23.91 8.85
N SER A 221 13.71 -25.17 8.70
CA SER A 221 12.66 -25.76 9.54
C SER A 221 12.95 -25.61 11.04
N GLU A 222 14.18 -25.89 11.47
CA GLU A 222 14.63 -25.74 12.85
C GLU A 222 14.64 -24.27 13.30
N GLY A 223 15.08 -23.35 12.44
CA GLY A 223 15.04 -21.91 12.74
C GLY A 223 13.62 -21.39 12.96
N VAL A 224 12.65 -21.84 12.16
CA VAL A 224 11.22 -21.51 12.33
C VAL A 224 10.73 -21.99 13.70
N LYS A 225 11.04 -23.24 14.07
CA LYS A 225 10.66 -23.81 15.37
C LYS A 225 11.26 -23.02 16.54
N GLN A 226 12.56 -22.74 16.48
CA GLN A 226 13.25 -21.96 17.51
C GLN A 226 12.66 -20.55 17.69
N GLY A 227 12.26 -19.91 16.59
CA GLY A 227 11.56 -18.63 16.64
C GLY A 227 10.24 -18.71 17.37
N LEU A 228 9.37 -19.66 17.01
CA LEU A 228 8.07 -19.87 17.66
C LEU A 228 8.22 -20.20 19.16
N GLU A 229 9.15 -21.09 19.51
CA GLU A 229 9.47 -21.39 20.91
C GLU A 229 9.95 -20.15 21.67
N SER A 230 10.72 -19.27 21.03
CA SER A 230 11.23 -18.06 21.66
C SER A 230 10.13 -17.03 21.95
N PHE A 231 9.11 -16.91 21.09
CA PHE A 231 7.92 -16.11 21.38
C PHE A 231 7.10 -16.70 22.54
N GLN A 232 6.85 -18.02 22.51
CA GLN A 232 6.08 -18.70 23.55
C GLN A 232 6.69 -18.52 24.94
N LYS A 233 8.03 -18.54 25.05
CA LYS A 233 8.75 -18.26 26.31
C LYS A 233 8.45 -16.87 26.88
N GLY A 234 8.12 -15.89 26.04
CA GLY A 234 7.70 -14.54 26.47
C GLY A 234 6.21 -14.37 26.72
N GLY A 235 5.41 -15.44 26.53
CA GLY A 235 3.96 -15.45 26.73
C GLY A 235 3.17 -14.86 25.56
N ILE A 236 3.75 -14.83 24.35
CA ILE A 236 3.07 -14.39 23.14
C ILE A 236 3.21 -15.50 22.10
N SER A 237 2.15 -15.77 21.33
CA SER A 237 2.15 -16.82 20.32
C SER A 237 1.71 -16.21 18.99
N PRO A 238 2.60 -16.08 18.00
CA PRO A 238 2.19 -15.78 16.63
C PRO A 238 1.17 -16.83 16.17
N LYS A 239 0.03 -16.38 15.64
CA LYS A 239 -0.98 -17.27 15.02
C LYS A 239 -0.88 -17.27 13.50
N PHE A 240 -0.06 -16.38 12.96
CA PHE A 240 0.24 -16.27 11.54
C PHE A 240 1.75 -16.34 11.33
N VAL A 241 2.22 -17.17 10.40
CA VAL A 241 3.66 -17.26 10.04
C VAL A 241 3.81 -17.09 8.54
N ILE A 242 4.76 -16.25 8.13
CA ILE A 242 5.24 -16.19 6.75
C ILE A 242 6.63 -16.83 6.71
N ILE A 243 6.73 -17.98 6.05
CA ILE A 243 8.03 -18.55 5.66
C ILE A 243 8.46 -17.81 4.39
N ASP A 244 9.31 -16.80 4.59
CA ASP A 244 9.79 -15.92 3.52
C ASP A 244 10.88 -16.58 2.66
N ASP A 245 11.49 -15.85 1.71
CA ASP A 245 12.44 -16.38 0.74
C ASP A 245 13.57 -17.21 1.39
N GLY A 246 13.98 -18.29 0.72
CA GLY A 246 14.98 -19.25 1.15
C GLY A 246 14.48 -20.69 1.26
N TRP A 247 13.17 -20.95 1.15
CA TRP A 247 12.62 -22.31 1.25
C TRP A 247 12.51 -23.05 -0.09
N GLN A 248 12.47 -22.33 -1.22
CA GLN A 248 12.28 -22.90 -2.56
C GLN A 248 13.54 -23.61 -3.08
N SER A 249 13.35 -24.59 -3.95
CA SER A 249 14.42 -25.23 -4.73
C SER A 249 14.82 -24.34 -5.89
N VAL A 250 16.01 -23.74 -5.80
CA VAL A 250 16.51 -22.76 -6.76
C VAL A 250 17.98 -22.97 -7.05
N ASP A 251 18.40 -22.60 -8.26
CA ASP A 251 19.81 -22.63 -8.65
C ASP A 251 20.03 -21.66 -9.83
N MET A 252 21.28 -21.29 -10.08
CA MET A 252 21.68 -20.49 -11.23
C MET A 252 21.77 -21.35 -12.49
N ASP A 253 21.66 -20.72 -13.67
CA ASP A 253 22.09 -21.36 -14.91
C ASP A 253 23.62 -21.24 -15.04
N PRO A 254 24.32 -22.21 -15.69
CA PRO A 254 25.76 -22.14 -15.90
C PRO A 254 26.26 -20.88 -16.61
N THR A 255 25.38 -20.24 -17.39
CA THR A 255 25.67 -19.01 -18.14
C THR A 255 25.30 -17.72 -17.40
N SER A 256 24.65 -17.83 -16.23
CA SER A 256 24.24 -16.67 -15.46
C SER A 256 25.41 -16.05 -14.70
N VAL A 257 25.31 -14.75 -14.44
CA VAL A 257 26.23 -14.00 -13.58
C VAL A 257 25.56 -13.77 -12.24
N GLU A 258 26.26 -14.17 -11.18
CA GLU A 258 25.81 -14.02 -9.80
C GLU A 258 25.50 -12.55 -9.46
N ALA A 259 24.39 -12.33 -8.76
CA ALA A 259 23.95 -11.03 -8.29
C ALA A 259 23.42 -11.17 -6.86
N LYS A 260 24.33 -11.40 -5.91
CA LYS A 260 24.03 -11.50 -4.48
C LYS A 260 23.86 -10.12 -3.87
N ALA A 261 22.73 -9.92 -3.21
CA ALA A 261 22.45 -8.75 -2.38
C ALA A 261 22.93 -8.97 -0.92
N ASP A 262 22.97 -7.88 -0.15
CA ASP A 262 23.39 -7.89 1.26
C ASP A 262 22.52 -8.78 2.16
N ASN A 263 21.28 -9.03 1.73
CA ASN A 263 20.30 -9.91 2.37
C ASN A 263 20.37 -11.36 1.83
N THR A 264 21.52 -11.76 1.30
CA THR A 264 21.86 -13.10 0.77
C THR A 264 21.05 -13.59 -0.44
N ALA A 265 20.00 -12.87 -0.85
CA ALA A 265 19.25 -13.18 -2.07
C ALA A 265 20.14 -13.07 -3.31
N ASN A 266 20.07 -14.07 -4.18
CA ASN A 266 20.73 -14.04 -5.49
C ASN A 266 19.67 -13.88 -6.58
N TYR A 267 19.60 -12.69 -7.16
CA TYR A 267 18.58 -12.35 -8.16
C TYR A 267 18.72 -13.12 -9.48
N ALA A 268 19.84 -13.82 -9.69
CA ALA A 268 20.09 -14.67 -10.86
C ALA A 268 19.53 -16.11 -10.72
N ASN A 269 19.14 -16.52 -9.52
CA ASN A 269 18.61 -17.86 -9.28
C ASN A 269 17.25 -18.06 -9.96
N ARG A 270 16.98 -19.28 -10.44
CA ARG A 270 15.70 -19.68 -11.04
C ARG A 270 15.09 -20.84 -10.26
N LEU A 271 13.76 -20.89 -10.25
CA LEU A 271 13.03 -22.03 -9.71
C LEU A 271 13.36 -23.30 -10.52
N THR A 272 13.85 -24.33 -9.83
CA THR A 272 14.20 -25.63 -10.44
C THR A 272 13.15 -26.68 -10.19
N ASP A 273 12.45 -26.60 -9.05
CA ASP A 273 11.39 -27.53 -8.63
C ASP A 273 10.33 -26.76 -7.83
N ILE A 274 9.07 -27.21 -7.88
CA ILE A 274 7.97 -26.68 -7.08
C ILE A 274 8.06 -27.10 -5.60
N LYS A 275 8.75 -28.21 -5.32
CA LYS A 275 8.97 -28.69 -3.95
C LYS A 275 10.05 -27.86 -3.25
N GLU A 276 9.93 -27.78 -1.94
CA GLU A 276 10.91 -27.15 -1.06
C GLU A 276 12.31 -27.76 -1.20
N ASN A 277 13.31 -26.96 -0.85
CA ASN A 277 14.68 -27.41 -0.78
C ASN A 277 14.94 -28.25 0.48
N HIS A 278 16.15 -28.79 0.56
CA HIS A 278 16.58 -29.69 1.63
C HIS A 278 16.44 -29.12 3.05
N LYS A 279 16.38 -27.79 3.26
CA LYS A 279 16.26 -27.18 4.60
C LYS A 279 14.90 -27.40 5.26
N PHE A 280 13.90 -27.79 4.48
CA PHE A 280 12.52 -28.03 4.91
C PHE A 280 12.12 -29.50 4.79
N GLN A 281 13.08 -30.40 4.56
CA GLN A 281 12.89 -31.84 4.58
C GLN A 281 13.43 -32.42 5.89
N LYS A 282 12.69 -33.33 6.54
CA LYS A 282 12.99 -33.88 7.89
C LYS A 282 14.39 -34.51 8.02
N TYR A 283 14.98 -34.95 6.90
CA TYR A 283 16.36 -35.44 6.80
C TYR A 283 17.07 -34.90 5.55
N GLY A 284 16.69 -33.71 5.10
CA GLY A 284 17.19 -33.13 3.86
C GLY A 284 18.70 -32.91 3.90
N LYS A 285 19.34 -33.20 2.77
CA LYS A 285 20.76 -32.90 2.54
C LYS A 285 20.89 -32.18 1.22
N GLU A 286 21.82 -31.24 1.15
CA GLU A 286 22.11 -30.54 -0.09
C GLU A 286 22.40 -31.52 -1.23
N GLY A 287 21.81 -31.26 -2.40
CA GLY A 287 21.90 -32.13 -3.58
C GLY A 287 21.08 -33.43 -3.53
N HIS A 288 20.28 -33.68 -2.50
CA HIS A 288 19.43 -34.87 -2.37
C HIS A 288 17.96 -34.50 -2.16
N SER A 289 17.03 -35.16 -2.85
CA SER A 289 15.59 -34.99 -2.64
C SER A 289 15.00 -36.13 -1.81
N VAL A 290 14.15 -35.78 -0.84
CA VAL A 290 13.25 -36.74 -0.19
C VAL A 290 11.92 -36.73 -0.94
N GLU A 291 11.55 -37.85 -1.55
CA GLU A 291 10.34 -37.90 -2.40
C GLU A 291 9.03 -37.99 -1.63
N ASP A 292 9.06 -38.48 -0.38
CA ASP A 292 7.87 -38.58 0.47
C ASP A 292 7.38 -37.19 0.91
N PRO A 293 6.22 -36.72 0.44
CA PRO A 293 5.71 -35.38 0.78
C PRO A 293 5.42 -35.20 2.27
N SER A 294 5.18 -36.29 3.01
CA SER A 294 4.98 -36.23 4.47
C SER A 294 6.26 -35.89 5.23
N MET A 295 7.41 -36.00 4.57
CA MET A 295 8.74 -35.70 5.09
C MET A 295 9.29 -34.37 4.57
N GLY A 296 8.54 -33.67 3.72
CA GLY A 296 8.83 -32.36 3.17
C GLY A 296 8.23 -31.21 3.98
N LEU A 297 7.83 -30.13 3.29
CA LEU A 297 7.23 -28.94 3.91
C LEU A 297 6.05 -29.27 4.83
N ARG A 298 5.27 -30.30 4.47
CA ARG A 298 4.13 -30.78 5.27
C ARG A 298 4.52 -31.13 6.70
N HIS A 299 5.68 -31.74 6.92
CA HIS A 299 6.14 -32.08 8.26
C HIS A 299 6.29 -30.84 9.13
N VAL A 300 6.91 -29.80 8.57
CA VAL A 300 7.18 -28.53 9.26
C VAL A 300 5.88 -27.80 9.58
N VAL A 301 4.98 -27.70 8.60
CA VAL A 301 3.68 -27.04 8.76
C VAL A 301 2.82 -27.76 9.81
N THR A 302 2.79 -29.10 9.77
CA THR A 302 2.07 -29.90 10.77
C THR A 302 2.66 -29.68 12.17
N ASP A 303 3.99 -29.70 12.31
CA ASP A 303 4.66 -29.50 13.59
C ASP A 303 4.33 -28.13 14.22
N ILE A 304 4.36 -27.06 13.43
CA ILE A 304 4.09 -25.71 13.94
C ILE A 304 2.62 -25.45 14.25
N LYS A 305 1.70 -26.07 13.52
CA LYS A 305 0.26 -25.99 13.82
C LYS A 305 -0.08 -26.78 15.09
N ASP A 306 0.44 -28.01 15.22
CA ASP A 306 0.10 -28.90 16.34
C ASP A 306 0.76 -28.48 17.66
N HIS A 307 2.02 -28.00 17.63
CA HIS A 307 2.79 -27.71 18.84
C HIS A 307 2.93 -26.22 19.18
N HIS A 308 2.69 -25.32 18.21
CA HIS A 308 2.86 -23.88 18.42
C HIS A 308 1.58 -23.05 18.26
N ASP A 309 0.42 -23.72 18.10
CA ASP A 309 -0.90 -23.08 17.98
C ASP A 309 -0.91 -21.99 16.89
N VAL A 310 -0.18 -22.24 15.80
CA VAL A 310 -0.18 -21.42 14.58
C VAL A 310 -1.45 -21.76 13.80
N LYS A 311 -2.22 -20.73 13.40
CA LYS A 311 -3.46 -20.89 12.62
C LYS A 311 -3.19 -20.84 11.13
N TYR A 312 -2.39 -19.89 10.70
CA TYR A 312 -2.13 -19.60 9.30
C TYR A 312 -0.65 -19.66 8.99
N VAL A 313 -0.28 -20.43 7.96
CA VAL A 313 1.07 -20.48 7.42
C VAL A 313 1.02 -20.02 5.98
N TYR A 314 1.70 -18.93 5.67
CA TYR A 314 1.93 -18.48 4.31
C TYR A 314 3.38 -18.75 3.92
N VAL A 315 3.62 -18.93 2.63
CA VAL A 315 4.97 -19.02 2.08
C VAL A 315 5.20 -17.96 1.00
N TRP A 316 6.42 -17.50 0.88
CA TRP A 316 6.82 -16.53 -0.14
C TRP A 316 7.11 -17.20 -1.49
N HIS A 317 6.72 -16.56 -2.59
CA HIS A 317 7.31 -16.83 -3.91
C HIS A 317 7.24 -15.58 -4.79
N ALA A 318 8.11 -15.45 -5.79
CA ALA A 318 7.96 -14.41 -6.81
C ALA A 318 6.79 -14.74 -7.75
N LEU A 319 6.15 -13.73 -8.35
CA LEU A 319 5.10 -13.91 -9.36
C LEU A 319 5.58 -14.82 -10.50
N THR A 320 6.84 -14.66 -10.90
CA THR A 320 7.48 -15.44 -11.97
C THR A 320 8.09 -16.76 -11.49
N GLY A 321 7.75 -17.21 -10.27
CA GLY A 321 8.23 -18.44 -9.65
C GLY A 321 9.38 -18.22 -8.67
N TYR A 322 10.45 -17.55 -9.12
CA TYR A 322 11.54 -17.03 -8.29
C TYR A 322 12.09 -15.74 -8.92
N TRP A 323 13.12 -15.11 -8.32
CA TRP A 323 13.72 -13.86 -8.80
C TRP A 323 14.09 -13.88 -10.29
N GLY A 324 14.82 -14.91 -10.75
CA GLY A 324 15.20 -15.10 -12.15
C GLY A 324 14.16 -15.83 -13.00
N GLY A 325 12.97 -16.10 -12.45
CA GLY A 325 11.89 -16.84 -13.11
C GLY A 325 11.94 -18.37 -12.91
N VAL A 326 11.17 -19.10 -13.72
CA VAL A 326 11.19 -20.57 -13.79
C VAL A 326 12.26 -21.03 -14.76
N ARG A 327 13.07 -22.03 -14.40
CA ARG A 327 14.15 -22.52 -15.27
C ARG A 327 13.62 -22.96 -16.65
N PRO A 328 14.17 -22.43 -17.76
CA PRO A 328 13.84 -22.90 -19.10
C PRO A 328 14.27 -24.35 -19.34
N GLY A 329 13.54 -25.07 -20.19
CA GLY A 329 13.94 -26.40 -20.65
C GLY A 329 13.70 -27.57 -19.69
N THR A 330 13.16 -27.33 -18.49
CA THR A 330 12.81 -28.39 -17.52
C THR A 330 11.46 -29.05 -17.77
N GLY A 331 10.68 -28.57 -18.76
CA GLY A 331 9.43 -29.18 -19.23
C GLY A 331 8.17 -28.77 -18.44
N GLN A 332 6.99 -29.08 -19.01
CA GLN A 332 5.61 -28.73 -18.60
C GLN A 332 5.13 -27.28 -18.87
N TYR A 333 5.87 -26.26 -18.44
CA TYR A 333 5.38 -24.86 -18.46
C TYR A 333 5.86 -24.00 -19.63
N ASP A 334 6.70 -24.57 -20.51
CA ASP A 334 7.34 -23.88 -21.65
C ASP A 334 7.99 -22.54 -21.27
N SER A 335 8.64 -22.49 -20.09
CA SER A 335 9.39 -21.31 -19.67
C SER A 335 10.49 -20.98 -20.67
N LYS A 336 10.60 -19.69 -21.03
CA LYS A 336 11.60 -19.16 -21.98
C LYS A 336 12.28 -17.94 -21.39
N LEU A 337 13.53 -17.71 -21.78
CA LEU A 337 14.22 -16.49 -21.40
C LEU A 337 13.59 -15.30 -22.12
N SER A 338 13.12 -14.34 -21.32
CA SER A 338 12.64 -13.03 -21.75
C SER A 338 13.48 -11.94 -21.09
N PHE A 339 13.81 -10.90 -21.83
CA PHE A 339 14.67 -9.82 -21.34
C PHE A 339 13.83 -8.57 -21.11
N PRO A 340 13.83 -8.00 -19.89
CA PRO A 340 13.18 -6.74 -19.58
C PRO A 340 13.58 -5.61 -20.53
N ILE A 341 12.59 -4.79 -20.92
CA ILE A 341 12.78 -3.54 -21.64
C ILE A 341 12.38 -2.40 -20.70
N SER A 342 13.34 -1.53 -20.38
CA SER A 342 13.09 -0.35 -19.55
C SER A 342 12.36 0.73 -20.36
N SER A 343 11.37 1.39 -19.74
CA SER A 343 10.74 2.59 -20.31
C SER A 343 11.43 3.85 -19.78
N PRO A 344 11.34 4.99 -20.49
CA PRO A 344 11.85 6.27 -19.98
C PRO A 344 11.22 6.67 -18.63
N GLY A 345 9.97 6.27 -18.37
CA GLY A 345 9.34 6.44 -17.06
C GLY A 345 10.06 5.67 -15.97
N LEU A 346 10.29 4.37 -16.20
CA LEU A 346 10.99 3.50 -15.25
C LEU A 346 12.44 3.95 -15.02
N GLU A 347 13.11 4.46 -16.05
CA GLU A 347 14.47 5.02 -15.93
C GLU A 347 14.53 6.26 -15.02
N CYS A 348 13.40 6.89 -14.67
CA CYS A 348 13.37 7.97 -13.67
C CYS A 348 13.40 7.47 -12.23
N ASN A 349 13.11 6.18 -11.99
CA ASN A 349 13.06 5.57 -10.65
C ASN A 349 14.46 5.29 -10.08
N GLU A 350 14.50 4.85 -8.82
CA GLU A 350 15.67 4.24 -8.19
C GLU A 350 16.29 3.15 -9.09
N ASN A 351 17.61 3.10 -9.09
CA ASN A 351 18.33 1.97 -9.68
C ASN A 351 18.07 0.72 -8.83
N CYS A 352 17.41 -0.28 -9.41
CA CYS A 352 17.07 -1.51 -8.71
C CYS A 352 18.06 -2.61 -9.08
N ASP A 353 18.83 -3.10 -8.10
CA ASP A 353 19.80 -4.18 -8.30
C ASP A 353 19.15 -5.47 -8.83
N ALA A 354 17.96 -5.81 -8.32
CA ALA A 354 17.19 -6.95 -8.82
C ALA A 354 16.83 -6.77 -10.30
N PHE A 355 16.36 -5.58 -10.70
CA PHE A 355 16.04 -5.29 -12.10
C PHE A 355 17.28 -5.37 -13.00
N ILE A 356 18.42 -4.83 -12.57
CA ILE A 356 19.69 -4.87 -13.31
C ILE A 356 20.13 -6.33 -13.48
N ALA A 357 20.05 -7.13 -12.41
CA ALA A 357 20.42 -8.54 -12.44
C ALA A 357 19.52 -9.35 -13.39
N ILE A 358 18.20 -9.16 -13.32
CA ILE A 358 17.23 -9.83 -14.19
C ILE A 358 17.43 -9.39 -15.66
N SER A 359 17.68 -8.11 -15.90
CA SER A 359 17.96 -7.58 -17.25
C SER A 359 19.21 -8.19 -17.86
N LYS A 360 20.25 -8.43 -17.04
CA LYS A 360 21.50 -9.06 -17.49
C LYS A 360 21.36 -10.56 -17.73
N ASN A 361 20.66 -11.26 -16.84
CA ASN A 361 20.58 -12.72 -16.86
C ASN A 361 19.40 -13.26 -17.69
N GLY A 362 18.42 -12.41 -18.02
CA GLY A 362 17.12 -12.80 -18.54
C GLY A 362 16.21 -13.36 -17.44
N LEU A 363 14.90 -13.25 -17.62
CA LEU A 363 13.90 -13.86 -16.75
C LEU A 363 13.33 -15.12 -17.43
N GLY A 364 13.26 -16.23 -16.71
CA GLY A 364 12.54 -17.43 -17.14
C GLY A 364 11.03 -17.20 -17.06
N LEU A 365 10.44 -16.66 -18.12
CA LEU A 365 9.03 -16.33 -18.20
C LEU A 365 8.24 -17.57 -18.63
N VAL A 366 7.31 -18.00 -17.78
CA VAL A 366 6.35 -19.07 -18.12
C VAL A 366 5.45 -18.59 -19.25
N ASP A 367 5.10 -19.49 -20.19
CA ASP A 367 4.18 -19.15 -21.26
C ASP A 367 2.86 -18.61 -20.66
N PRO A 368 2.40 -17.40 -21.04
CA PRO A 368 1.16 -16.83 -20.51
C PRO A 368 -0.08 -17.73 -20.67
N GLU A 369 -0.10 -18.65 -21.65
CA GLU A 369 -1.19 -19.62 -21.82
C GLU A 369 -1.09 -20.81 -20.83
N LYS A 370 0.07 -21.04 -20.22
CA LYS A 370 0.34 -22.14 -19.28
C LYS A 370 0.53 -21.68 -17.84
N VAL A 371 0.58 -20.38 -17.58
CA VAL A 371 0.89 -19.83 -16.26
C VAL A 371 -0.13 -20.24 -15.17
N PHE A 372 -1.41 -20.44 -15.52
CA PHE A 372 -2.39 -21.01 -14.58
C PHE A 372 -1.99 -22.41 -14.12
N ASN A 373 -1.49 -23.26 -15.02
CA ASN A 373 -1.09 -24.62 -14.64
C ASN A 373 0.09 -24.58 -13.67
N PHE A 374 1.05 -23.68 -13.91
CA PHE A 374 2.18 -23.45 -13.01
C PHE A 374 1.71 -23.04 -11.61
N TYR A 375 0.91 -21.98 -11.50
CA TYR A 375 0.41 -21.55 -10.19
C TYR A 375 -0.45 -22.62 -9.53
N ASN A 376 -1.34 -23.25 -10.28
CA ASN A 376 -2.24 -24.24 -9.73
C ASN A 376 -1.48 -25.45 -9.20
N GLU A 377 -0.43 -25.90 -9.86
CA GLU A 377 0.40 -27.00 -9.37
C GLU A 377 1.17 -26.60 -8.10
N LEU A 378 1.85 -25.45 -8.12
CA LEU A 378 2.55 -24.92 -6.95
C LEU A 378 1.60 -24.75 -5.76
N HIS A 379 0.46 -24.09 -5.94
CA HIS A 379 -0.50 -23.83 -4.86
C HIS A 379 -1.24 -25.08 -4.42
N SER A 380 -1.52 -26.05 -5.31
CA SER A 380 -2.06 -27.35 -4.91
C SER A 380 -1.08 -28.11 -4.03
N TYR A 381 0.21 -28.09 -4.38
CA TYR A 381 1.27 -28.69 -3.56
C TYR A 381 1.31 -28.05 -2.17
N LEU A 382 1.39 -26.73 -2.11
CA LEU A 382 1.42 -25.96 -0.86
C LEU A 382 0.18 -26.24 0.02
N ALA A 383 -1.02 -26.19 -0.57
CA ALA A 383 -2.25 -26.50 0.15
C ALA A 383 -2.26 -27.95 0.68
N SER A 384 -1.73 -28.92 -0.09
CA SER A 384 -1.60 -30.31 0.37
C SER A 384 -0.59 -30.49 1.52
N ALA A 385 0.37 -29.57 1.64
CA ALA A 385 1.30 -29.50 2.76
C ALA A 385 0.69 -28.77 3.99
N GLY A 386 -0.53 -28.25 3.88
CA GLY A 386 -1.23 -27.53 4.95
C GLY A 386 -0.95 -26.03 4.99
N VAL A 387 -0.29 -25.46 3.97
CA VAL A 387 -0.10 -24.00 3.81
C VAL A 387 -1.46 -23.36 3.49
N ASP A 388 -1.74 -22.22 4.10
CA ASP A 388 -3.04 -21.54 4.03
C ASP A 388 -3.06 -20.38 3.03
N GLY A 389 -1.90 -19.95 2.54
CA GLY A 389 -1.78 -18.88 1.56
C GLY A 389 -0.36 -18.57 1.13
N VAL A 390 -0.20 -17.48 0.37
CA VAL A 390 1.09 -17.09 -0.21
C VAL A 390 1.37 -15.59 -0.08
N LYS A 391 2.63 -15.21 0.09
CA LYS A 391 3.10 -13.83 -0.16
C LYS A 391 3.76 -13.82 -1.54
N VAL A 392 3.23 -13.03 -2.47
CA VAL A 392 3.67 -13.04 -3.87
C VAL A 392 4.40 -11.74 -4.22
N ASP A 393 5.70 -11.83 -4.43
CA ASP A 393 6.60 -10.70 -4.69
C ASP A 393 6.89 -10.52 -6.19
N VAL A 394 7.69 -9.51 -6.52
CA VAL A 394 8.23 -9.22 -7.87
C VAL A 394 7.14 -9.06 -8.94
N GLN A 395 5.93 -8.61 -8.57
CA GLN A 395 4.80 -8.60 -9.50
C GLN A 395 4.95 -7.58 -10.63
N ASN A 396 5.47 -6.39 -10.33
CA ASN A 396 5.60 -5.31 -11.32
C ASN A 396 6.61 -5.61 -12.44
N ILE A 397 7.44 -6.66 -12.34
CA ILE A 397 8.44 -6.96 -13.39
C ILE A 397 7.78 -7.19 -14.75
N LEU A 398 6.53 -7.65 -14.78
CA LEU A 398 5.78 -7.90 -16.00
C LEU A 398 5.60 -6.65 -16.87
N GLU A 399 5.64 -5.44 -16.28
CA GLU A 399 5.51 -4.19 -17.04
C GLU A 399 6.63 -3.98 -18.05
N THR A 400 7.77 -4.63 -17.80
CA THR A 400 9.00 -4.57 -18.62
C THR A 400 9.10 -5.74 -19.60
N LEU A 401 8.20 -6.71 -19.52
CA LEU A 401 8.23 -7.96 -20.30
C LEU A 401 7.09 -8.04 -21.33
N GLY A 402 6.37 -6.93 -21.56
CA GLY A 402 5.21 -6.89 -22.46
C GLY A 402 5.53 -7.11 -23.94
N ALA A 403 6.78 -6.89 -24.36
CA ALA A 403 7.19 -7.01 -25.75
C ALA A 403 7.02 -8.44 -26.30
N GLY A 404 6.29 -8.57 -27.41
CA GLY A 404 5.96 -9.87 -28.01
C GLY A 404 4.75 -10.56 -27.36
N HIS A 405 4.16 -9.95 -26.33
CA HIS A 405 2.98 -10.45 -25.63
C HIS A 405 1.74 -9.53 -25.80
N GLY A 406 1.84 -8.50 -26.66
CA GLY A 406 0.76 -7.55 -26.92
C GLY A 406 0.67 -6.45 -25.87
N GLY A 407 1.77 -6.16 -25.17
CA GLY A 407 1.84 -5.07 -24.20
C GLY A 407 1.77 -5.50 -22.74
N ARG A 408 2.20 -4.58 -21.87
CA ARG A 408 2.28 -4.74 -20.41
C ARG A 408 0.93 -5.06 -19.79
N VAL A 409 -0.13 -4.40 -20.27
CA VAL A 409 -1.48 -4.54 -19.72
C VAL A 409 -1.98 -5.97 -19.94
N LYS A 410 -1.83 -6.48 -21.17
CA LYS A 410 -2.28 -7.82 -21.55
C LYS A 410 -1.52 -8.92 -20.82
N LEU A 411 -0.19 -8.81 -20.74
CA LEU A 411 0.64 -9.78 -20.03
C LEU A 411 0.32 -9.78 -18.53
N THR A 412 0.30 -8.62 -17.89
CA THR A 412 0.00 -8.46 -16.47
C THR A 412 -1.39 -9.02 -16.13
N ARG A 413 -2.40 -8.67 -16.93
CA ARG A 413 -3.77 -9.16 -16.72
C ARG A 413 -3.86 -10.69 -16.79
N LYS A 414 -3.19 -11.34 -17.75
CA LYS A 414 -3.16 -12.81 -17.84
C LYS A 414 -2.55 -13.46 -16.60
N TYR A 415 -1.40 -12.95 -16.17
CA TYR A 415 -0.70 -13.47 -14.99
C TYR A 415 -1.52 -13.28 -13.70
N HIS A 416 -2.09 -12.09 -13.48
CA HIS A 416 -2.94 -11.82 -12.31
C HIS A 416 -4.22 -12.66 -12.31
N GLN A 417 -4.88 -12.84 -13.46
CA GLN A 417 -6.07 -13.71 -13.56
C GLN A 417 -5.73 -15.16 -13.22
N ALA A 418 -4.61 -15.67 -13.72
CA ALA A 418 -4.14 -17.01 -13.40
C ALA A 418 -3.78 -17.17 -11.92
N LEU A 419 -3.11 -16.17 -11.33
CA LEU A 419 -2.77 -16.15 -9.92
C LEU A 419 -4.04 -16.17 -9.04
N GLU A 420 -5.00 -15.27 -9.29
CA GLU A 420 -6.25 -15.20 -8.54
C GLU A 420 -7.11 -16.47 -8.70
N ALA A 421 -7.09 -17.09 -9.88
CA ALA A 421 -7.78 -18.36 -10.11
C ALA A 421 -7.15 -19.50 -9.30
N SER A 422 -5.82 -19.57 -9.25
CA SER A 422 -5.10 -20.57 -8.46
C SER A 422 -5.30 -20.37 -6.95
N VAL A 423 -5.20 -19.14 -6.46
CA VAL A 423 -5.45 -18.82 -5.05
C VAL A 423 -6.87 -19.19 -4.64
N ALA A 424 -7.87 -18.80 -5.44
CA ALA A 424 -9.26 -19.11 -5.13
C ALA A 424 -9.56 -20.62 -5.13
N ARG A 425 -8.79 -21.42 -5.89
CA ARG A 425 -8.94 -22.87 -5.95
C ARG A 425 -8.31 -23.58 -4.75
N ASN A 426 -7.18 -23.07 -4.26
CA ASN A 426 -6.34 -23.78 -3.30
C ASN A 426 -6.40 -23.19 -1.88
N PHE A 427 -6.72 -21.90 -1.74
CA PHE A 427 -6.74 -21.18 -0.47
C PHE A 427 -8.13 -20.56 -0.22
N PRO A 428 -9.05 -21.27 0.47
CA PRO A 428 -10.46 -20.86 0.59
C PRO A 428 -10.65 -19.53 1.35
N ASP A 429 -9.65 -19.10 2.10
CA ASP A 429 -9.68 -17.83 2.82
C ASP A 429 -9.14 -16.63 2.04
N ASN A 430 -8.98 -16.76 0.72
CA ASN A 430 -8.34 -15.73 -0.11
C ASN A 430 -6.90 -15.47 0.37
N GLY A 431 -6.17 -16.57 0.61
CA GLY A 431 -4.87 -16.56 1.25
C GLY A 431 -3.76 -16.03 0.35
N ILE A 432 -3.68 -14.71 0.23
CA ILE A 432 -2.64 -14.04 -0.56
C ILE A 432 -2.29 -12.65 0.01
N ILE A 433 -1.00 -12.33 0.05
CA ILE A 433 -0.48 -10.96 0.19
C ILE A 433 0.21 -10.58 -1.12
N SER A 434 -0.31 -9.57 -1.81
CA SER A 434 0.31 -9.01 -3.01
C SER A 434 1.46 -8.08 -2.64
N CYS A 435 2.62 -8.26 -3.22
CA CYS A 435 3.82 -7.53 -2.83
C CYS A 435 4.65 -7.15 -4.07
N MET A 436 5.36 -6.03 -3.99
CA MET A 436 6.07 -5.40 -5.12
C MET A 436 5.13 -5.15 -6.33
N SER A 437 3.88 -4.77 -6.04
CA SER A 437 2.74 -4.80 -6.96
C SER A 437 2.06 -3.43 -7.12
N HIS A 438 2.81 -2.33 -7.03
CA HIS A 438 2.23 -0.98 -6.99
C HIS A 438 1.88 -0.39 -8.36
N ASN A 439 2.11 -1.08 -9.49
CA ASN A 439 1.77 -0.51 -10.79
C ASN A 439 0.25 -0.58 -11.06
N THR A 440 -0.27 0.36 -11.85
CA THR A 440 -1.69 0.37 -12.20
C THR A 440 -2.11 -0.75 -13.16
N ASP A 441 -1.16 -1.37 -13.86
CA ASP A 441 -1.41 -2.57 -14.69
C ASP A 441 -2.01 -3.71 -13.84
N GLY A 442 -1.41 -3.98 -12.68
CA GLY A 442 -1.86 -4.97 -11.71
C GLY A 442 -3.09 -4.54 -10.91
N LEU A 443 -3.11 -3.29 -10.43
CA LEU A 443 -4.24 -2.76 -9.63
C LEU A 443 -5.57 -2.83 -10.39
N TYR A 444 -5.58 -2.40 -11.65
CA TYR A 444 -6.76 -2.46 -12.51
C TYR A 444 -7.01 -3.86 -13.11
N SER A 445 -6.26 -4.88 -12.71
CA SER A 445 -6.46 -6.28 -13.13
C SER A 445 -6.84 -7.23 -11.98
N ALA A 446 -6.93 -6.74 -10.74
CA ALA A 446 -7.13 -7.57 -9.55
C ALA A 446 -8.60 -7.58 -9.05
N LYS A 447 -9.31 -8.69 -9.24
CA LYS A 447 -10.72 -8.84 -8.84
C LYS A 447 -10.90 -9.45 -7.44
N ARG A 448 -9.97 -10.29 -6.99
CA ARG A 448 -10.12 -11.12 -5.78
C ARG A 448 -9.07 -10.84 -4.72
N THR A 449 -7.81 -10.65 -5.11
CA THR A 449 -6.70 -10.41 -4.17
C THR A 449 -7.02 -9.20 -3.29
N ALA A 450 -7.08 -9.42 -1.98
CA ALA A 450 -7.63 -8.47 -1.03
C ALA A 450 -6.59 -7.77 -0.15
N VAL A 451 -5.33 -8.24 -0.12
CA VAL A 451 -4.27 -7.67 0.71
C VAL A 451 -3.08 -7.33 -0.16
N MET A 452 -2.50 -6.14 0.05
CA MET A 452 -1.25 -5.77 -0.61
C MET A 452 -0.32 -4.99 0.30
N ARG A 453 0.98 -5.27 0.22
CA ARG A 453 2.01 -4.40 0.80
C ARG A 453 1.88 -3.01 0.20
N ALA A 454 1.95 -1.99 1.06
CA ALA A 454 1.75 -0.58 0.70
C ALA A 454 2.98 0.31 0.93
N SER A 455 4.14 -0.29 1.20
CA SER A 455 5.40 0.40 1.43
C SER A 455 6.58 -0.34 0.80
N ASP A 456 7.69 0.37 0.68
CA ASP A 456 9.01 -0.27 0.58
C ASP A 456 9.30 -1.08 1.86
N ASP A 457 10.36 -1.88 1.81
CA ASP A 457 10.74 -2.74 2.92
C ASP A 457 11.12 -1.92 4.17
N PHE A 458 10.83 -2.48 5.34
CA PHE A 458 11.41 -2.03 6.59
C PHE A 458 12.92 -2.29 6.56
N TRP A 459 13.71 -1.21 6.51
CA TRP A 459 15.17 -1.29 6.51
C TRP A 459 15.74 -1.02 7.91
N PRO A 460 15.95 -2.03 8.77
CA PRO A 460 16.34 -1.85 10.17
C PRO A 460 17.65 -1.10 10.37
N ARG A 461 18.52 -1.07 9.36
CA ARG A 461 19.85 -0.44 9.44
C ARG A 461 19.91 0.93 8.76
N VAL A 462 18.83 1.37 8.10
CA VAL A 462 18.79 2.63 7.36
C VAL A 462 17.93 3.63 8.13
N THR A 463 18.56 4.39 9.03
CA THR A 463 17.86 5.34 9.92
C THR A 463 16.92 6.30 9.18
N ALA A 464 17.33 6.78 8.00
CA ALA A 464 16.54 7.71 7.19
C ALA A 464 15.24 7.10 6.64
N SER A 465 15.13 5.75 6.60
CA SER A 465 13.96 5.07 6.07
C SER A 465 12.75 5.10 7.01
N HIS A 466 12.94 5.15 8.34
CA HIS A 466 11.85 4.90 9.28
C HIS A 466 10.73 5.95 9.25
N THR A 467 11.07 7.25 9.25
CA THR A 467 10.06 8.32 9.14
C THR A 467 9.44 8.35 7.75
N VAL A 468 10.24 8.09 6.71
CA VAL A 468 9.78 8.02 5.32
C VAL A 468 8.86 6.82 5.09
N HIS A 469 9.06 5.69 5.77
CA HIS A 469 8.22 4.50 5.72
C HIS A 469 6.81 4.83 6.21
N ILE A 470 6.70 5.41 7.42
CA ILE A 470 5.39 5.73 8.01
C ILE A 470 4.65 6.78 7.19
N ALA A 471 5.35 7.79 6.68
CA ALA A 471 4.73 8.74 5.76
C ALA A 471 4.28 8.06 4.46
N SER A 472 5.17 7.32 3.79
CA SER A 472 4.87 6.67 2.50
C SER A 472 3.71 5.69 2.60
N VAL A 473 3.68 4.83 3.62
CA VAL A 473 2.62 3.84 3.77
C VAL A 473 1.26 4.49 4.04
N ALA A 474 1.22 5.58 4.82
CA ALA A 474 -0.01 6.31 5.12
C ALA A 474 -0.57 6.99 3.85
N TYR A 475 0.26 7.71 3.09
CA TYR A 475 -0.20 8.36 1.86
C TYR A 475 -0.48 7.36 0.73
N ASN A 476 0.31 6.30 0.57
CA ASN A 476 0.01 5.23 -0.38
C ASN A 476 -1.34 4.58 -0.07
N THR A 477 -1.69 4.42 1.22
CA THR A 477 -2.98 3.88 1.66
C THR A 477 -4.19 4.72 1.19
N VAL A 478 -4.01 6.01 0.92
CA VAL A 478 -5.08 6.87 0.34
C VAL A 478 -5.54 6.33 -1.02
N PHE A 479 -4.62 5.83 -1.83
CA PHE A 479 -4.90 5.28 -3.16
C PHE A 479 -5.05 3.75 -3.14
N LEU A 480 -4.03 3.04 -2.65
CA LEU A 480 -3.98 1.57 -2.63
C LEU A 480 -5.12 0.97 -1.79
N GLY A 481 -5.53 1.70 -0.74
CA GLY A 481 -6.66 1.31 0.10
C GLY A 481 -7.92 1.05 -0.72
N GLU A 482 -8.18 1.78 -1.81
CA GLU A 482 -9.39 1.57 -2.62
C GLU A 482 -9.38 0.24 -3.40
N PHE A 483 -8.21 -0.38 -3.58
CA PHE A 483 -8.06 -1.65 -4.31
C PHE A 483 -7.95 -2.85 -3.38
N MET A 484 -7.19 -2.72 -2.29
CA MET A 484 -6.86 -3.81 -1.37
C MET A 484 -6.65 -3.27 0.05
N GLN A 485 -6.73 -4.13 1.06
CA GLN A 485 -6.30 -3.84 2.41
C GLN A 485 -4.77 -3.64 2.43
N PRO A 486 -4.28 -2.45 2.80
CA PRO A 486 -2.86 -2.20 2.91
C PRO A 486 -2.24 -3.03 4.04
N ASP A 487 -1.17 -3.73 3.71
CA ASP A 487 -0.19 -4.32 4.60
C ASP A 487 0.96 -3.30 4.76
N TRP A 488 1.29 -2.97 6.01
CA TRP A 488 2.24 -1.91 6.35
C TRP A 488 3.66 -2.41 6.58
N ASP A 489 3.88 -3.68 6.23
CA ASP A 489 5.12 -4.41 6.37
C ASP A 489 5.45 -4.82 7.82
N MET A 490 6.28 -5.85 7.94
CA MET A 490 6.92 -6.25 9.18
C MET A 490 7.72 -5.09 9.79
N PHE A 491 8.05 -5.25 11.06
CA PHE A 491 9.02 -4.42 11.76
C PHE A 491 9.73 -5.23 12.84
N HIS A 492 10.77 -4.67 13.43
CA HIS A 492 11.42 -5.27 14.60
C HIS A 492 10.80 -4.73 15.89
N SER A 493 10.36 -5.62 16.79
CA SER A 493 9.87 -5.23 18.11
C SER A 493 10.99 -4.72 19.01
N LEU A 494 12.22 -5.25 18.85
CA LEU A 494 13.40 -4.79 19.57
C LEU A 494 14.26 -3.89 18.68
N HIS A 495 13.90 -2.60 18.62
CA HIS A 495 14.57 -1.61 17.78
C HIS A 495 14.38 -0.18 18.34
N PRO A 496 15.30 0.77 18.15
CA PRO A 496 15.12 2.16 18.61
C PRO A 496 13.86 2.86 18.08
N MET A 497 13.35 2.42 16.92
CA MET A 497 12.10 2.92 16.30
C MET A 497 10.92 1.95 16.48
N ALA A 498 11.03 0.92 17.33
CA ALA A 498 10.02 -0.13 17.42
C ALA A 498 8.66 0.39 17.89
N GLU A 499 8.63 1.19 18.95
CA GLU A 499 7.38 1.78 19.44
C GLU A 499 6.72 2.70 18.40
N TYR A 500 7.54 3.47 17.66
CA TYR A 500 7.09 4.35 16.58
C TYR A 500 6.41 3.55 15.45
N HIS A 501 7.01 2.45 15.03
CA HIS A 501 6.43 1.55 14.03
C HIS A 501 5.20 0.79 14.56
N GLY A 502 5.23 0.35 15.81
CA GLY A 502 4.13 -0.33 16.49
C GLY A 502 2.89 0.56 16.59
N ALA A 503 3.06 1.82 17.01
CA ALA A 503 1.97 2.79 17.08
C ALA A 503 1.34 3.07 15.71
N ALA A 504 2.16 3.18 14.65
CA ALA A 504 1.65 3.34 13.29
C ALA A 504 0.77 2.15 12.86
N ARG A 505 1.18 0.93 13.18
CA ARG A 505 0.43 -0.30 12.85
C ARG A 505 -0.83 -0.48 13.71
N ALA A 506 -0.81 -0.01 14.96
CA ALA A 506 -2.00 0.05 15.82
C ALA A 506 -3.11 0.92 15.23
N VAL A 507 -2.77 1.98 14.49
CA VAL A 507 -3.74 2.88 13.84
C VAL A 507 -3.97 2.56 12.35
N GLY A 508 -3.10 1.78 11.72
CA GLY A 508 -3.11 1.53 10.27
C GLY A 508 -4.24 0.63 9.75
N GLY A 509 -4.90 -0.12 10.63
CA GLY A 509 -5.94 -1.10 10.24
C GLY A 509 -5.40 -2.27 9.41
N CYS A 510 -4.09 -2.50 9.47
CA CYS A 510 -3.33 -3.51 8.75
C CYS A 510 -3.06 -4.75 9.61
N ALA A 511 -2.46 -5.79 9.01
CA ALA A 511 -1.89 -6.89 9.78
C ALA A 511 -0.73 -6.39 10.65
N ILE A 512 -0.52 -7.04 11.80
CA ILE A 512 0.62 -6.75 12.69
C ILE A 512 1.45 -8.02 12.77
N TYR A 513 2.63 -7.98 12.16
CA TYR A 513 3.60 -9.05 12.28
C TYR A 513 5.00 -8.47 12.39
N VAL A 514 5.87 -9.17 13.10
CA VAL A 514 7.27 -8.78 13.29
C VAL A 514 8.20 -9.68 12.49
N SER A 515 9.46 -9.29 12.37
CA SER A 515 10.49 -10.11 11.74
C SER A 515 11.72 -10.31 12.64
N ASP A 516 11.51 -10.29 13.95
CA ASP A 516 12.55 -10.45 14.96
C ASP A 516 13.29 -11.79 14.81
N LYS A 517 14.58 -11.76 15.16
CA LYS A 517 15.38 -12.97 15.37
C LYS A 517 14.92 -13.71 16.62
N PRO A 518 15.00 -15.05 16.66
CA PRO A 518 14.69 -15.81 17.86
C PRO A 518 15.43 -15.29 19.09
N GLY A 519 14.69 -14.99 20.16
CA GLY A 519 15.25 -14.47 21.41
C GLY A 519 15.52 -12.96 21.43
N HIS A 520 15.25 -12.24 20.34
CA HIS A 520 15.42 -10.78 20.23
C HIS A 520 14.06 -10.07 20.11
N HIS A 521 13.22 -10.24 21.12
CA HIS A 521 11.86 -9.68 21.16
C HIS A 521 11.72 -8.64 22.27
N ASP A 522 10.94 -7.59 22.02
CA ASP A 522 10.41 -6.72 23.07
C ASP A 522 8.98 -7.15 23.43
N PHE A 523 8.86 -8.02 24.44
CA PHE A 523 7.55 -8.50 24.89
C PHE A 523 6.69 -7.41 25.55
N ASN A 524 7.28 -6.30 26.04
CA ASN A 524 6.50 -5.20 26.59
C ASN A 524 5.79 -4.46 25.46
N LEU A 525 6.50 -4.20 24.35
CA LEU A 525 5.90 -3.63 23.15
C LEU A 525 4.89 -4.61 22.50
N LEU A 526 5.21 -5.89 22.42
CA LEU A 526 4.28 -6.84 21.80
C LEU A 526 2.99 -7.00 22.61
N LYS A 527 3.05 -6.99 23.95
CA LYS A 527 1.84 -7.00 24.82
C LYS A 527 1.02 -5.71 24.74
N LYS A 528 1.59 -4.63 24.23
CA LYS A 528 0.82 -3.47 23.81
C LYS A 528 -0.01 -3.86 22.59
N LEU A 529 0.54 -4.46 21.54
CA LEU A 529 -0.20 -4.69 20.28
C LEU A 529 -1.06 -5.96 20.22
N VAL A 530 -0.77 -6.96 21.05
CA VAL A 530 -1.28 -8.33 20.90
C VAL A 530 -2.04 -8.77 22.15
N LEU A 531 -3.24 -9.32 21.96
CA LEU A 531 -4.06 -9.88 23.04
C LEU A 531 -3.53 -11.24 23.49
N PRO A 532 -3.89 -11.71 24.71
CA PRO A 532 -3.40 -12.99 25.24
C PRO A 532 -3.66 -14.21 24.36
N ASP A 533 -4.72 -14.20 23.54
CA ASP A 533 -5.05 -15.26 22.61
C ASP A 533 -4.32 -15.17 21.25
N GLY A 534 -3.48 -14.14 21.07
CA GLY A 534 -2.74 -13.85 19.84
C GLY A 534 -3.52 -13.04 18.81
N SER A 535 -4.77 -12.66 19.09
CA SER A 535 -5.52 -11.74 18.23
C SER A 535 -5.01 -10.29 18.37
N ILE A 536 -5.34 -9.45 17.39
CA ILE A 536 -5.00 -8.02 17.41
C ILE A 536 -6.24 -7.15 17.34
N LEU A 537 -6.11 -5.94 17.88
CA LEU A 537 -7.16 -4.93 17.88
C LEU A 537 -7.07 -4.07 16.63
N ARG A 538 -7.33 -4.70 15.48
CA ARG A 538 -7.22 -4.06 14.17
C ARG A 538 -8.33 -3.04 13.96
N ALA A 539 -7.95 -1.83 13.57
CA ALA A 539 -8.91 -0.81 13.15
C ALA A 539 -9.60 -1.19 11.81
N LYS A 540 -10.81 -0.68 11.59
CA LYS A 540 -11.71 -1.13 10.52
C LYS A 540 -11.29 -0.72 9.12
N LEU A 541 -10.75 0.49 8.97
CA LEU A 541 -10.46 1.08 7.68
C LEU A 541 -8.96 0.96 7.39
N PRO A 542 -8.52 1.13 6.14
CA PRO A 542 -7.13 1.48 5.89
C PRO A 542 -6.81 2.84 6.52
N GLY A 543 -5.75 2.90 7.34
CA GLY A 543 -5.35 4.14 8.03
C GLY A 543 -4.83 5.20 7.06
N ARG A 544 -5.37 6.43 7.15
CA ARG A 544 -5.07 7.51 6.19
C ARG A 544 -4.60 8.76 6.91
N PRO A 545 -3.82 9.64 6.25
CA PRO A 545 -3.59 10.98 6.75
C PRO A 545 -4.90 11.68 7.06
N THR A 546 -4.94 12.48 8.12
CA THR A 546 -6.09 13.35 8.40
C THR A 546 -6.23 14.39 7.30
N ARG A 547 -7.44 14.94 7.18
CA ARG A 547 -7.77 15.88 6.10
C ARG A 547 -6.81 17.07 6.03
N ASP A 548 -6.41 17.60 7.17
CA ASP A 548 -5.49 18.72 7.28
C ASP A 548 -4.02 18.36 6.97
N CYS A 549 -3.66 17.08 6.98
CA CYS A 549 -2.34 16.60 6.57
C CYS A 549 -2.24 16.29 5.07
N LEU A 550 -3.36 16.16 4.34
CA LEU A 550 -3.37 15.65 2.96
C LEU A 550 -2.43 16.45 2.03
N PHE A 551 -2.35 17.76 2.20
CA PHE A 551 -1.61 18.67 1.31
C PHE A 551 -0.37 19.29 1.97
N THR A 552 0.10 18.74 3.09
CA THR A 552 1.32 19.16 3.79
C THR A 552 2.38 18.07 3.69
N ASP A 553 3.67 18.43 3.59
CA ASP A 553 4.75 17.44 3.58
C ASP A 553 5.30 17.23 5.00
N PRO A 554 4.91 16.15 5.72
CA PRO A 554 5.30 15.94 7.10
C PRO A 554 6.75 15.50 7.28
N THR A 555 7.50 15.30 6.19
CA THR A 555 8.88 14.82 6.25
C THR A 555 9.91 15.90 5.92
N ARG A 556 9.47 17.01 5.32
CA ARG A 556 10.36 18.08 4.81
C ARG A 556 9.97 19.50 5.16
N ASP A 557 8.73 19.80 5.53
CA ASP A 557 8.29 21.20 5.66
C ASP A 557 8.71 21.89 6.97
N GLY A 558 9.31 21.16 7.91
CA GLY A 558 9.78 21.66 9.19
C GLY A 558 8.69 22.12 10.17
N LYS A 559 7.40 21.93 9.85
CA LYS A 559 6.28 22.49 10.61
C LYS A 559 5.08 21.57 10.80
N SER A 560 4.93 20.52 10.01
CA SER A 560 3.78 19.63 10.07
C SER A 560 4.09 18.31 10.78
N LEU A 561 3.16 17.88 11.64
CA LEU A 561 3.08 16.51 12.12
C LEU A 561 2.23 15.69 11.14
N LEU A 562 2.58 14.42 10.96
CA LEU A 562 1.70 13.48 10.29
C LEU A 562 0.66 12.98 11.29
N LYS A 563 -0.62 13.18 11.00
CA LYS A 563 -1.72 12.56 11.74
C LYS A 563 -2.36 11.49 10.87
N ILE A 564 -2.54 10.29 11.42
CA ILE A 564 -3.16 9.14 10.76
C ILE A 564 -4.41 8.78 11.53
N TRP A 565 -5.56 8.73 10.87
CA TRP A 565 -6.83 8.40 11.52
C TRP A 565 -7.40 7.06 11.06
N ASN A 566 -8.23 6.48 11.94
CA ASN A 566 -8.99 5.27 11.66
C ASN A 566 -10.22 5.17 12.59
N LEU A 567 -11.02 4.12 12.42
CA LEU A 567 -12.18 3.78 13.23
C LEU A 567 -12.08 2.38 13.81
N ASN A 568 -12.69 2.17 14.97
CA ASN A 568 -13.08 0.84 15.44
C ASN A 568 -14.62 0.71 15.43
N ASN A 569 -15.19 -0.21 16.21
CA ASN A 569 -16.64 -0.40 16.28
C ASN A 569 -17.40 0.78 16.90
N PHE A 570 -16.77 1.54 17.79
CA PHE A 570 -17.44 2.50 18.69
C PHE A 570 -16.76 3.87 18.75
N THR A 571 -15.48 3.96 18.37
CA THR A 571 -14.65 5.15 18.55
C THR A 571 -13.75 5.37 17.32
N GLY A 572 -13.14 6.55 17.28
CA GLY A 572 -12.02 6.86 16.41
C GLY A 572 -10.67 6.63 17.09
N VAL A 573 -9.62 6.53 16.28
CA VAL A 573 -8.22 6.54 16.73
C VAL A 573 -7.40 7.46 15.82
N VAL A 574 -6.47 8.21 16.41
CA VAL A 574 -5.54 9.08 15.69
C VAL A 574 -4.12 8.85 16.20
N GLY A 575 -3.20 8.44 15.32
CA GLY A 575 -1.76 8.44 15.60
C GLY A 575 -1.13 9.73 15.10
N VAL A 576 -0.27 10.36 15.89
CA VAL A 576 0.45 11.60 15.56
C VAL A 576 1.93 11.33 15.58
N PHE A 577 2.63 11.72 14.51
CA PHE A 577 4.03 11.38 14.29
C PHE A 577 4.82 12.60 13.82
N ASN A 578 5.98 12.83 14.42
CA ASN A 578 6.96 13.75 13.84
C ASN A 578 7.86 12.98 12.85
N CYS A 579 7.63 13.18 11.55
CA CYS A 579 8.33 12.46 10.46
C CYS A 579 9.47 13.27 9.81
N GLN A 580 9.84 14.43 10.37
CA GLN A 580 10.79 15.35 9.75
C GLN A 580 12.22 14.78 9.67
N GLY A 581 13.00 15.32 8.73
CA GLY A 581 14.46 15.12 8.65
C GLY A 581 14.95 14.19 7.56
N ALA A 582 14.07 13.39 6.98
CA ALA A 582 14.39 12.49 5.87
C ALA A 582 13.35 12.55 4.77
N GLY A 583 13.74 12.18 3.54
CA GLY A 583 12.83 12.16 2.41
C GLY A 583 13.45 11.52 1.18
N TRP A 584 12.60 11.23 0.19
CA TRP A 584 13.05 10.83 -1.13
C TRP A 584 13.72 12.00 -1.86
N CYS A 585 14.93 11.78 -2.37
CA CYS A 585 15.63 12.72 -3.24
C CYS A 585 15.49 12.30 -4.70
N LYS A 586 14.97 13.20 -5.54
CA LYS A 586 14.79 12.99 -6.98
C LYS A 586 16.14 12.80 -7.69
N ASP A 587 17.11 13.66 -7.42
CA ASP A 587 18.40 13.67 -8.14
C ASP A 587 19.29 12.49 -7.74
N GLY A 588 19.36 12.22 -6.44
CA GLY A 588 20.13 11.10 -5.90
C GLY A 588 19.41 9.76 -6.01
N LYS A 589 18.13 9.76 -6.39
CA LYS A 589 17.24 8.60 -6.49
C LYS A 589 17.39 7.65 -5.30
N ARG A 590 17.35 8.20 -4.08
CA ARG A 590 17.46 7.45 -2.83
C ARG A 590 16.81 8.21 -1.70
N ILE A 591 16.46 7.49 -0.64
CA ILE A 591 16.08 8.10 0.63
C ILE A 591 17.34 8.64 1.31
N LEU A 592 17.27 9.88 1.79
CA LEU A 592 18.38 10.51 2.50
C LEU A 592 17.89 11.39 3.64
N THR A 593 18.73 11.50 4.66
CA THR A 593 18.59 12.51 5.71
C THR A 593 18.97 13.86 5.11
N HIS A 594 18.05 14.81 5.12
CA HIS A 594 18.28 16.18 4.66
C HIS A 594 18.46 17.16 5.83
N ASP A 595 17.98 16.78 7.02
CA ASP A 595 18.18 17.51 8.27
C ASP A 595 18.46 16.51 9.41
N GLU A 596 19.68 16.54 9.95
CA GLU A 596 20.12 15.66 11.04
C GLU A 596 19.51 16.00 12.40
N LYS A 597 19.02 17.24 12.57
CA LYS A 597 18.46 17.73 13.83
C LYS A 597 17.16 18.50 13.59
N PRO A 598 16.10 17.81 13.12
CA PRO A 598 14.83 18.48 12.86
C PRO A 598 14.26 19.14 14.11
N SER A 599 13.42 20.14 13.90
CA SER A 599 12.82 20.88 15.00
C SER A 599 11.75 20.06 15.73
N THR A 600 11.53 20.41 16.99
CA THR A 600 10.32 19.99 17.72
C THR A 600 9.12 20.72 17.12
N ILE A 601 8.04 19.99 16.83
CA ILE A 601 6.85 20.54 16.20
C ILE A 601 5.67 20.46 17.16
N THR A 602 4.87 21.52 17.18
CA THR A 602 3.57 21.56 17.85
C THR A 602 2.46 21.56 16.80
N GLY A 603 1.60 20.54 16.86
CA GLY A 603 0.35 20.47 16.11
C GLY A 603 -0.86 20.48 17.04
N VAL A 604 -2.03 20.18 16.49
CA VAL A 604 -3.28 20.08 17.26
C VAL A 604 -4.08 18.86 16.86
N ILE A 605 -4.83 18.32 17.83
CA ILE A 605 -5.79 17.23 17.66
C ILE A 605 -7.21 17.73 17.86
N ARG A 606 -8.12 17.29 16.98
CA ARG A 606 -9.55 17.62 17.01
C ARG A 606 -10.40 16.36 16.84
N ALA A 607 -11.64 16.40 17.31
CA ALA A 607 -12.58 15.30 17.07
C ALA A 607 -12.78 15.03 15.56
N ARG A 608 -12.82 16.11 14.75
CA ARG A 608 -12.96 16.04 13.29
C ARG A 608 -11.75 15.47 12.53
N ASP A 609 -10.63 15.27 13.20
CA ASP A 609 -9.47 14.60 12.59
C ASP A 609 -9.81 13.13 12.26
N VAL A 610 -10.77 12.54 12.98
CA VAL A 610 -11.40 11.28 12.60
C VAL A 610 -12.54 11.58 11.63
N ASN A 611 -12.26 11.50 10.32
CA ASN A 611 -13.16 11.98 9.27
C ASN A 611 -14.58 11.38 9.33
N TYR A 612 -14.68 10.11 9.72
CA TYR A 612 -15.92 9.35 9.78
C TYR A 612 -16.42 9.10 11.21
N LEU A 613 -16.03 9.93 12.18
CA LEU A 613 -16.47 9.76 13.57
C LEU A 613 -18.00 9.75 13.71
N SER A 614 -18.71 10.53 12.90
CA SER A 614 -20.19 10.54 12.84
C SER A 614 -20.79 9.18 12.49
N LYS A 615 -20.07 8.31 11.78
CA LYS A 615 -20.58 6.97 11.37
C LYS A 615 -20.62 5.98 12.54
N VAL A 616 -19.91 6.26 13.64
CA VAL A 616 -19.91 5.43 14.86
C VAL A 616 -20.52 6.17 16.06
N ALA A 617 -20.95 7.42 15.87
CA ALA A 617 -21.60 8.22 16.88
C ALA A 617 -23.10 7.91 16.96
N ASP A 618 -23.71 8.15 18.12
CA ASP A 618 -25.16 8.14 18.27
C ASP A 618 -25.81 9.28 17.46
N SER A 619 -27.06 9.09 17.03
CA SER A 619 -27.85 10.10 16.34
C SER A 619 -28.00 11.45 17.06
N THR A 620 -27.79 11.48 18.39
CA THR A 620 -27.82 12.68 19.24
C THR A 620 -26.50 13.43 19.30
N TRP A 621 -25.44 12.91 18.66
CA TRP A 621 -24.11 13.51 18.70
C TRP A 621 -24.08 14.89 18.04
N ASP A 622 -23.55 15.87 18.75
CA ASP A 622 -23.47 17.26 18.32
C ASP A 622 -22.06 17.73 17.95
N GLY A 623 -21.06 16.87 18.10
CA GLY A 623 -19.66 17.13 17.78
C GLY A 623 -18.70 17.02 18.97
N ASP A 624 -19.22 16.96 20.20
CA ASP A 624 -18.40 16.81 21.41
C ASP A 624 -17.77 15.42 21.51
N ALA A 625 -16.53 15.35 21.99
CA ALA A 625 -15.83 14.09 22.16
C ALA A 625 -15.11 14.01 23.51
N VAL A 626 -14.82 12.80 23.95
CA VAL A 626 -13.75 12.56 24.93
C VAL A 626 -12.54 12.03 24.19
N VAL A 627 -11.36 12.58 24.49
CA VAL A 627 -10.09 12.16 23.91
C VAL A 627 -9.21 11.57 25.01
N TYR A 628 -8.68 10.38 24.76
CA TYR A 628 -7.70 9.73 25.62
C TYR A 628 -6.32 9.73 24.96
N SER A 629 -5.34 10.37 25.59
CA SER A 629 -3.91 10.31 25.21
C SER A 629 -3.29 9.08 25.85
N HIS A 630 -2.72 8.21 25.03
CA HIS A 630 -2.24 6.92 25.50
C HIS A 630 -0.86 6.98 26.15
N LEU A 631 0.09 7.72 25.59
CA LEU A 631 1.38 7.92 26.22
C LEU A 631 1.29 8.91 27.39
N GLY A 632 0.46 9.95 27.25
CA GLY A 632 0.19 10.90 28.33
C GLY A 632 -0.68 10.33 29.46
N GLY A 633 -1.45 9.25 29.21
CA GLY A 633 -2.32 8.62 30.21
C GLY A 633 -3.45 9.54 30.70
N ALA A 634 -3.91 10.46 29.85
CA ALA A 634 -4.81 11.55 30.24
C ALA A 634 -6.11 11.53 29.44
N LEU A 635 -7.22 11.79 30.14
CA LEU A 635 -8.56 11.89 29.57
C LEU A 635 -9.04 13.34 29.54
N SER A 636 -9.47 13.81 28.37
CA SER A 636 -9.89 15.19 28.17
C SER A 636 -11.25 15.26 27.49
N TYR A 637 -12.17 16.03 28.04
CA TYR A 637 -13.37 16.46 27.33
C TYR A 637 -12.95 17.48 26.25
N LEU A 638 -13.42 17.24 25.02
CA LEU A 638 -13.11 18.06 23.86
C LEU A 638 -14.43 18.56 23.25
N PRO A 639 -14.80 19.83 23.52
CA PRO A 639 -15.98 20.42 22.91
C PRO A 639 -15.87 20.44 21.38
N LYS A 640 -17.01 20.49 20.70
CA LYS A 640 -17.07 20.72 19.25
C LYS A 640 -16.16 21.88 18.85
N ASN A 641 -15.46 21.72 17.73
CA ASN A 641 -14.53 22.69 17.14
C ASN A 641 -13.32 23.06 18.02
N SER A 642 -13.18 22.51 19.22
CA SER A 642 -12.00 22.71 20.06
C SER A 642 -10.84 21.81 19.64
N SER A 643 -9.65 22.11 20.16
CA SER A 643 -8.44 21.35 19.85
C SER A 643 -7.49 21.20 21.03
N ILE A 644 -6.74 20.10 21.07
CA ILE A 644 -5.70 19.83 22.07
C ILE A 644 -4.32 19.99 21.41
N PRO A 645 -3.40 20.78 21.98
CA PRO A 645 -2.05 20.89 21.44
C PRO A 645 -1.24 19.60 21.67
N VAL A 646 -0.40 19.24 20.71
CA VAL A 646 0.51 18.09 20.79
C VAL A 646 1.87 18.51 20.30
N THR A 647 2.89 18.37 21.16
CA THR A 647 4.27 18.76 20.87
C THR A 647 5.16 17.54 20.85
N LEU A 648 5.81 17.28 19.71
CA LEU A 648 6.65 16.09 19.48
C LEU A 648 8.02 16.47 18.96
N LYS A 649 9.07 15.93 19.58
CA LYS A 649 10.43 15.98 19.04
C LYS A 649 10.54 15.06 17.80
N PRO A 650 11.60 15.18 16.99
CA PRO A 650 11.79 14.31 15.84
C PRO A 650 11.77 12.82 16.24
N ARG A 651 11.02 12.01 15.51
CA ARG A 651 10.82 10.57 15.77
C ARG A 651 10.03 10.24 17.04
N GLU A 652 9.41 11.22 17.69
CA GLU A 652 8.39 10.96 18.71
C GLU A 652 7.01 10.79 18.06
N TYR A 653 6.11 10.15 18.81
CA TYR A 653 4.74 9.86 18.41
C TYR A 653 3.80 10.00 19.61
N GLU A 654 2.49 10.02 19.35
CA GLU A 654 1.42 9.84 20.34
C GLU A 654 0.22 9.18 19.66
N VAL A 655 -0.59 8.44 20.42
CA VAL A 655 -1.85 7.86 19.95
C VAL A 655 -3.00 8.40 20.79
N PHE A 656 -4.10 8.74 20.13
CA PHE A 656 -5.32 9.23 20.74
C PHE A 656 -6.50 8.34 20.40
N THR A 657 -7.27 7.94 21.40
CA THR A 657 -8.64 7.41 21.19
C THR A 657 -9.62 8.58 21.26
N VAL A 658 -10.51 8.70 20.28
CA VAL A 658 -11.52 9.77 20.18
C VAL A 658 -12.91 9.14 20.27
N VAL A 659 -13.63 9.40 21.36
CA VAL A 659 -14.96 8.82 21.62
C VAL A 659 -16.03 9.90 21.48
N PRO A 660 -17.02 9.74 20.58
CA PRO A 660 -18.11 10.69 20.46
C PRO A 660 -19.01 10.64 21.70
N ILE A 661 -19.44 11.79 22.21
CA ILE A 661 -20.31 11.88 23.39
C ILE A 661 -21.77 11.77 22.97
N SER A 662 -22.48 10.79 23.54
CA SER A 662 -23.92 10.64 23.39
C SER A 662 -24.65 11.46 24.45
N LYS A 663 -25.74 12.13 24.10
CA LYS A 663 -26.57 12.86 25.06
C LYS A 663 -27.70 11.98 25.56
N LEU A 664 -27.69 11.68 26.86
CA LEU A 664 -28.78 10.95 27.49
C LEU A 664 -29.99 11.86 27.71
N SER A 665 -31.19 11.28 27.79
CA SER A 665 -32.44 12.02 28.01
C SER A 665 -32.47 12.84 29.30
N CYS A 666 -31.62 12.51 30.28
CA CYS A 666 -31.43 13.25 31.52
C CYS A 666 -30.46 14.45 31.41
N GLY A 667 -29.92 14.74 30.22
CA GLY A 667 -28.99 15.85 29.98
C GLY A 667 -27.51 15.53 30.27
N VAL A 668 -27.20 14.31 30.69
CA VAL A 668 -25.82 13.84 30.94
C VAL A 668 -25.17 13.38 29.63
N GLY A 669 -23.93 13.82 29.39
CA GLY A 669 -23.09 13.30 28.32
C GLY A 669 -22.47 11.95 28.71
N PHE A 670 -22.58 10.97 27.82
CA PHE A 670 -22.03 9.63 28.01
C PHE A 670 -21.03 9.29 26.90
N ALA A 671 -19.85 8.83 27.28
CA ALA A 671 -18.85 8.29 26.37
C ALA A 671 -18.39 6.93 26.89
N PRO A 672 -18.57 5.83 26.13
CA PRO A 672 -18.04 4.54 26.52
C PRO A 672 -16.53 4.56 26.35
N ILE A 673 -15.82 4.60 27.47
CA ILE A 673 -14.36 4.47 27.52
C ILE A 673 -14.12 3.17 28.28
N GLU A 674 -14.15 2.05 27.56
CA GLU A 674 -13.71 0.80 28.17
C GLU A 674 -12.26 0.98 28.62
N ARG A 675 -11.94 0.46 29.81
CA ARG A 675 -10.54 0.35 30.26
C ARG A 675 -9.78 -0.36 29.14
N LEU A 676 -8.82 0.34 28.54
CA LEU A 676 -7.99 -0.05 27.39
C LEU A 676 -7.06 -1.24 27.68
N HIS A 677 -7.53 -2.27 28.37
CA HIS A 677 -6.90 -3.58 28.33
C HIS A 677 -7.27 -4.33 27.03
N GLU A 678 -8.32 -3.89 26.32
CA GLU A 678 -8.87 -4.66 25.19
C GLU A 678 -9.28 -3.83 23.96
N VAL A 679 -9.03 -2.51 23.88
CA VAL A 679 -9.19 -1.73 22.62
C VAL A 679 -8.11 -0.66 22.55
N ALA A 680 -7.26 -0.68 21.52
CA ALA A 680 -6.05 0.13 21.32
C ALA A 680 -4.99 -0.08 22.41
N GLY A 681 -4.13 -1.03 22.14
CA GLY A 681 -3.22 -1.61 23.10
C GLY A 681 -2.03 -0.72 23.48
N LEU A 682 -2.22 0.11 24.50
CA LEU A 682 -1.16 0.81 25.23
C LEU A 682 -1.44 0.65 26.73
N SER A 683 -0.60 -0.16 27.41
CA SER A 683 -0.69 -0.36 28.86
C SER A 683 -0.16 0.89 29.58
N VAL A 684 -1.02 1.55 30.39
CA VAL A 684 -0.63 2.64 31.31
C VAL A 684 -0.60 2.10 32.75
N PRO A 685 0.38 2.46 33.60
CA PRO A 685 0.40 2.03 35.01
C PRO A 685 -0.84 2.54 35.76
N LYS A 686 -1.34 1.71 36.70
CA LYS A 686 -2.50 1.97 37.57
C LYS A 686 -2.55 3.42 38.05
N VAL A 687 -3.57 4.17 37.60
CA VAL A 687 -4.05 5.37 38.29
C VAL A 687 -5.21 4.92 39.18
N GLU A 688 -5.01 4.96 40.49
CA GLU A 688 -6.08 4.78 41.46
C GLU A 688 -7.01 6.00 41.42
N TYR A 689 -8.29 5.78 41.16
CA TYR A 689 -9.32 6.78 41.38
C TYR A 689 -9.70 6.77 42.86
N SER A 690 -9.53 7.90 43.53
CA SER A 690 -10.15 8.24 44.82
C SER A 690 -11.37 9.13 44.60
#